data_AF-F7WAM9-F1
#
_entry.id   AF-F7WAM9-F1
#
_cell.length_a   1.000
_cell.length_b   1.000
_cell.length_c   1.000
_cell.angle_alpha   90.00
_cell.angle_beta   90.00
_cell.angle_gamma   90.00
#
_symmetry.space_group_name_H-M   'P 1'
#
loop_
_entity.id
_entity.type
_entity.pdbx_description
1 polymer ?
#
loop_
_entity_poly.entity_id
_entity_poly.type
_entity_poly.pdbx_seq_one_letter_code
_entity_poly.pdbx_strand_id
1 'polypeptide(L)'
;MNLRSNGQLDPAVLTVAAAVTCTSLAQYLTARATESELSSEAPLATPLLFKAHEYLQSRSGALRYETSKERALTHSFINTFLGSLLSAAVAVYALTAWDVKAATIAVIPFVVLVGFFASLKHLMGDQGRSYNFPVGLEDIIRPVSLRVVGLLIILQFVDIWAFGFPRIDGVLTVLLGLAKALSWCFAVQTTRYTPVSWRIVTVIATFGLVATRDPSIEPSDTQAFVNVVASLLALVQTIYMVPKNTKQRALLWVFVLVPLMPYLANMVAIRAAESAAQQLASQHPGQHPVAQLMEKAKADFDAMLSRQSKTYDQAVKEYKRRYKVDPPSGFRGWYDFAVKNKSPIIDDFDTIYQSVSPFWKLSGQEIMDVVNRAYNTPYSELWQCTFRGETARTECRHPYRNFDRHLTLLLNKVLGDLGGVLPDIQFVVNHLDEPRVVVPPDQDPIDTRFALADMSQKPVWKELTVPCSSSYNQPNNTAAKSIKTFGLPFVTSAASSLDICANPSYANTYGLFTSPVSLRLLTGLVPVLSTGAPSTMSDILYPSAAYIESGFVYDPTRDIPWDKKSFHRQRFVSLAQNLNHKPHTYLHSLGNGGITAATSSFLNSRLFSIFFTRFQFCSGTTCRAQRSFFRTKSYADKDEAFRSRLVFDLDGNGISGRYYKLLASNSAVLKQTLLREWHDDRLVPWVHYFPVSIGMEELPELMMYLTSTGEGRQKAREVGEQGKEWWGKALRERDMGVYLYRLLLEVGRLQERGRRRGEPKEEGVVGGG
;
A
#
# COMPACT_ATOMS: atom_id res chain seq x y z
N MET A 1 18.65 -54.77 -40.83
CA MET A 1 19.96 -54.17 -41.21
C MET A 1 19.75 -53.48 -42.55
N ASN A 2 19.90 -52.17 -42.77
CA ASN A 2 20.73 -51.15 -42.14
C ASN A 2 20.04 -49.78 -42.14
N LEU A 3 20.25 -49.03 -41.05
CA LEU A 3 20.05 -47.58 -40.92
C LEU A 3 21.18 -46.83 -41.65
N ARG A 4 20.86 -45.78 -42.42
CA ARG A 4 21.58 -44.48 -42.42
C ARG A 4 20.88 -43.39 -43.27
N SER A 5 20.53 -42.31 -42.57
CA SER A 5 20.56 -40.86 -42.89
C SER A 5 20.13 -40.41 -44.30
N ASN A 6 19.10 -39.56 -44.45
CA ASN A 6 19.08 -38.20 -43.93
C ASN A 6 17.67 -37.75 -43.52
N GLY A 7 17.40 -37.81 -42.21
CA GLY A 7 16.35 -37.03 -41.58
C GLY A 7 16.88 -35.64 -41.22
N GLN A 8 17.13 -34.80 -42.23
CA GLN A 8 17.34 -33.37 -41.98
C GLN A 8 15.96 -32.71 -41.87
N LEU A 9 15.63 -32.20 -40.68
CA LEU A 9 14.49 -31.28 -40.55
C LEU A 9 14.76 -30.06 -41.43
N ASP A 10 13.75 -29.68 -42.21
CA ASP A 10 13.77 -28.55 -43.13
C ASP A 10 14.12 -27.22 -42.40
N PRO A 11 15.12 -26.45 -42.87
CA PRO A 11 15.55 -25.19 -42.25
C PRO A 11 14.44 -24.15 -42.14
N ALA A 12 13.42 -24.16 -43.01
CA ALA A 12 12.29 -23.25 -42.90
C ALA A 12 11.34 -23.66 -41.76
N VAL A 13 11.19 -24.96 -41.52
CA VAL A 13 10.41 -25.52 -40.40
C VAL A 13 11.09 -25.23 -39.07
N LEU A 14 12.42 -25.34 -38.99
CA LEU A 14 13.19 -24.94 -37.80
C LEU A 14 13.17 -23.42 -37.58
N THR A 15 13.19 -22.61 -38.63
CA THR A 15 13.15 -21.14 -38.52
C THR A 15 11.77 -20.65 -38.10
N VAL A 16 10.69 -21.23 -38.64
CA VAL A 16 9.31 -20.96 -38.22
C VAL A 16 9.07 -21.53 -36.82
N ALA A 17 9.51 -22.74 -36.52
CA ALA A 17 9.38 -23.32 -35.18
C ALA A 17 10.17 -22.51 -34.15
N ALA A 18 11.40 -22.08 -34.46
CA ALA A 18 12.18 -21.20 -33.60
C ALA A 18 11.53 -19.82 -33.45
N ALA A 19 11.01 -19.22 -34.53
CA ALA A 19 10.33 -17.93 -34.47
C ALA A 19 9.01 -18.00 -33.69
N VAL A 20 8.19 -19.04 -33.90
CA VAL A 20 6.93 -19.31 -33.18
C VAL A 20 7.23 -19.65 -31.72
N THR A 21 8.26 -20.44 -31.44
CA THR A 21 8.70 -20.73 -30.07
C THR A 21 9.26 -19.48 -29.42
N CYS A 22 9.97 -18.60 -30.15
CA CYS A 22 10.48 -17.33 -29.65
C CYS A 22 9.40 -16.29 -29.42
N THR A 23 8.39 -16.15 -30.30
CA THR A 23 7.25 -15.27 -30.07
C THR A 23 6.33 -15.82 -29.01
N SER A 24 6.18 -17.14 -28.90
CA SER A 24 5.38 -17.77 -27.85
C SER A 24 6.09 -17.72 -26.51
N LEU A 25 7.42 -17.87 -26.47
CA LEU A 25 8.23 -17.75 -25.26
C LEU A 25 8.39 -16.28 -24.86
N ALA A 26 8.57 -15.36 -25.81
CA ALA A 26 8.58 -13.92 -25.54
C ALA A 26 7.19 -13.43 -25.11
N GLN A 27 6.10 -13.86 -25.76
CA GLN A 27 4.72 -13.61 -25.29
C GLN A 27 4.42 -14.30 -23.97
N TYR A 28 4.94 -15.48 -23.71
CA TYR A 28 4.78 -16.18 -22.43
C TYR A 28 5.58 -15.48 -21.33
N LEU A 29 6.83 -15.06 -21.60
CA LEU A 29 7.66 -14.34 -20.65
C LEU A 29 7.19 -12.90 -20.44
N THR A 30 6.66 -12.22 -21.47
CA THR A 30 5.99 -10.92 -21.31
C THR A 30 4.65 -11.09 -20.62
N ALA A 31 3.78 -12.02 -21.02
CA ALA A 31 2.51 -12.30 -20.33
C ALA A 31 2.72 -12.75 -18.87
N ARG A 32 3.81 -13.46 -18.56
CA ARG A 32 4.19 -13.86 -17.19
C ARG A 32 4.89 -12.73 -16.41
N ALA A 33 5.50 -11.76 -17.10
CA ALA A 33 5.99 -10.52 -16.51
C ALA A 33 4.88 -9.46 -16.34
N THR A 34 3.82 -9.52 -17.17
CA THR A 34 2.65 -8.63 -17.19
C THR A 34 1.37 -9.38 -16.81
N GLU A 35 1.48 -10.37 -15.91
CA GLU A 35 0.39 -11.24 -15.45
C GLU A 35 -0.81 -10.46 -14.85
N SER A 36 -0.68 -9.12 -14.70
CA SER A 36 -1.70 -8.20 -14.20
C SER A 36 -2.33 -7.25 -15.24
N GLU A 37 -1.94 -7.27 -16.52
CA GLU A 37 -2.40 -6.27 -17.52
C GLU A 37 -3.13 -6.86 -18.73
N LEU A 38 -3.31 -8.17 -18.79
CA LEU A 38 -4.13 -8.81 -19.84
C LEU A 38 -5.60 -8.92 -19.41
N SER A 39 -6.14 -7.92 -18.71
CA SER A 39 -7.57 -7.83 -18.42
C SER A 39 -8.32 -7.38 -19.69
N SER A 40 -9.16 -8.29 -20.18
CA SER A 40 -10.35 -8.09 -21.05
C SER A 40 -10.26 -7.41 -22.43
N GLU A 41 -9.24 -6.64 -22.82
CA GLU A 41 -9.34 -5.80 -24.03
C GLU A 41 -8.44 -6.17 -25.23
N ALA A 42 -7.60 -7.20 -25.11
CA ALA A 42 -6.71 -7.65 -26.19
C ALA A 42 -7.33 -8.49 -27.35
N PRO A 43 -8.56 -9.05 -27.33
CA PRO A 43 -8.86 -10.13 -28.28
C PRO A 43 -9.10 -9.69 -29.72
N LEU A 44 -9.64 -8.49 -29.97
CA LEU A 44 -10.22 -8.19 -31.30
C LEU A 44 -9.44 -7.18 -32.16
N ALA A 45 -8.70 -6.24 -31.57
CA ALA A 45 -8.00 -5.22 -32.36
C ALA A 45 -6.97 -5.83 -33.34
N THR A 46 -6.19 -6.81 -32.88
CA THR A 46 -5.21 -7.53 -33.68
C THR A 46 -5.83 -8.32 -34.84
N PRO A 47 -6.79 -9.26 -34.62
CA PRO A 47 -7.38 -10.01 -35.72
C PRO A 47 -8.23 -9.14 -36.67
N LEU A 48 -8.91 -8.10 -36.18
CA LEU A 48 -9.65 -7.17 -37.02
C LEU A 48 -8.72 -6.38 -37.94
N LEU A 49 -7.58 -5.90 -37.43
CA LEU A 49 -6.60 -5.18 -38.24
C LEU A 49 -5.95 -6.09 -39.28
N PHE A 50 -5.65 -7.36 -38.93
CA PHE A 50 -5.21 -8.34 -39.91
C PHE A 50 -6.27 -8.59 -40.99
N LYS A 51 -7.54 -8.78 -40.62
CA LYS A 51 -8.61 -9.06 -41.60
C LYS A 51 -8.88 -7.88 -42.53
N ALA A 52 -8.86 -6.66 -41.98
CA ALA A 52 -8.96 -5.44 -42.77
C ALA A 52 -7.79 -5.34 -43.76
N HIS A 53 -6.57 -5.64 -43.31
CA HIS A 53 -5.38 -5.61 -44.16
C HIS A 53 -5.43 -6.65 -45.29
N GLU A 54 -5.79 -7.90 -44.98
CA GLU A 54 -5.96 -8.99 -45.94
C GLU A 54 -7.00 -8.64 -47.03
N TYR A 55 -8.16 -8.13 -46.60
CA TYR A 55 -9.23 -7.71 -47.52
C TYR A 55 -8.75 -6.65 -48.52
N LEU A 56 -8.00 -5.65 -48.04
CA LEU A 56 -7.46 -4.57 -48.87
C LEU A 56 -6.45 -5.08 -49.89
N GLN A 57 -5.60 -6.04 -49.51
CA GLN A 57 -4.62 -6.64 -50.43
C GLN A 57 -5.30 -7.52 -51.49
N SER A 58 -6.23 -8.38 -51.08
CA SER A 58 -6.97 -9.28 -51.98
C SER A 58 -7.70 -8.50 -53.10
N ARG A 59 -8.31 -7.36 -52.76
CA ARG A 59 -9.06 -6.53 -53.70
C ARG A 59 -8.19 -5.69 -54.66
N SER A 60 -6.92 -5.49 -54.31
CA SER A 60 -6.00 -4.68 -55.12
C SER A 60 -5.52 -5.38 -56.38
N GLY A 61 -5.77 -6.70 -56.51
CA GLY A 61 -5.25 -7.52 -57.60
C GLY A 61 -3.74 -7.62 -57.50
N ALA A 62 -3.20 -8.83 -57.32
CA ALA A 62 -1.75 -9.05 -57.34
C ALA A 62 -1.18 -8.90 -58.76
N LEU A 63 -1.26 -7.70 -59.35
CA LEU A 63 -0.55 -7.35 -60.56
C LEU A 63 0.84 -6.82 -60.18
N ARG A 64 1.83 -7.65 -60.52
CA ARG A 64 3.24 -7.27 -60.58
C ARG A 64 3.44 -6.07 -61.53
N TYR A 65 4.58 -5.39 -61.32
CA TYR A 65 5.25 -4.38 -62.17
C TYR A 65 4.80 -2.91 -61.95
N GLU A 66 5.64 -1.87 -61.80
CA GLU A 66 7.09 -1.67 -61.56
C GLU A 66 7.37 -0.14 -61.46
N THR A 67 8.66 0.22 -61.30
CA THR A 67 9.34 1.50 -61.62
C THR A 67 9.39 2.67 -60.61
N SER A 68 10.60 2.82 -60.06
CA SER A 68 11.48 4.01 -60.08
C SER A 68 10.86 5.41 -60.20
N LYS A 69 11.20 6.26 -59.21
CA LYS A 69 11.04 7.74 -59.11
C LYS A 69 9.81 8.28 -58.38
N GLU A 70 9.74 8.04 -57.07
CA GLU A 70 9.00 8.93 -56.15
C GLU A 70 9.53 8.83 -54.70
N ARG A 71 10.87 8.71 -54.56
CA ARG A 71 11.51 8.16 -53.36
C ARG A 71 11.96 9.19 -52.30
N ALA A 72 11.76 10.50 -52.46
CA ALA A 72 12.67 11.43 -51.78
C ALA A 72 12.29 11.94 -50.38
N LEU A 73 11.03 12.01 -49.91
CA LEU A 73 10.79 12.70 -48.61
C LEU A 73 9.98 11.94 -47.55
N THR A 74 9.08 11.02 -47.91
CA THR A 74 8.19 10.34 -46.93
C THR A 74 8.60 8.91 -46.56
N HIS A 75 9.62 8.35 -47.23
CA HIS A 75 10.06 6.96 -47.03
C HIS A 75 11.12 6.75 -45.93
N SER A 76 11.74 7.82 -45.42
CA SER A 76 12.95 7.71 -44.58
C SER A 76 12.72 7.17 -43.18
N PHE A 77 11.50 7.30 -42.63
CA PHE A 77 11.24 7.01 -41.21
C PHE A 77 10.29 5.83 -40.96
N ILE A 78 9.52 5.38 -41.96
CA ILE A 78 8.44 4.41 -41.76
C ILE A 78 8.80 3.02 -42.30
N ASN A 79 9.73 2.93 -43.25
CA ASN A 79 10.11 1.67 -43.91
C ASN A 79 11.63 1.40 -43.93
N THR A 80 12.40 2.15 -43.13
CA THR A 80 13.83 1.93 -42.92
C THR A 80 14.05 1.12 -41.65
N PHE A 81 15.16 0.38 -41.57
CA PHE A 81 15.56 -0.33 -40.36
C PHE A 81 15.60 0.60 -39.13
N LEU A 82 16.12 1.83 -39.33
CA LEU A 82 16.18 2.87 -38.30
C LEU A 82 14.78 3.29 -37.82
N GLY A 83 13.85 3.46 -38.75
CA GLY A 83 12.45 3.79 -38.46
C GLY A 83 11.72 2.71 -37.66
N SER A 84 11.89 1.45 -38.05
CA SER A 84 11.35 0.31 -37.29
C SER A 84 11.99 0.18 -35.91
N LEU A 85 13.30 0.44 -35.80
CA LEU A 85 14.01 0.43 -34.51
C LEU A 85 13.48 1.50 -33.56
N LEU A 86 13.24 2.72 -34.07
CA LEU A 86 12.72 3.81 -33.25
C LEU A 86 11.28 3.55 -32.79
N SER A 87 10.39 3.11 -33.68
CA SER A 87 9.02 2.74 -33.28
C SER A 87 8.99 1.60 -32.27
N ALA A 88 9.87 0.59 -32.44
CA ALA A 88 10.02 -0.49 -31.49
C ALA A 88 10.55 0.01 -30.14
N ALA A 89 11.51 0.95 -30.13
CA ALA A 89 12.01 1.54 -28.89
C ALA A 89 10.92 2.30 -28.13
N VAL A 90 10.10 3.10 -28.83
CA VAL A 90 8.97 3.81 -28.22
C VAL A 90 7.93 2.82 -27.67
N ALA A 91 7.60 1.75 -28.42
CA ALA A 91 6.68 0.72 -27.96
C ALA A 91 7.21 -0.06 -26.75
N VAL A 92 8.50 -0.43 -26.74
CA VAL A 92 9.13 -1.10 -25.59
C VAL A 92 9.13 -0.18 -24.37
N TYR A 93 9.42 1.11 -24.56
CA TYR A 93 9.41 2.08 -23.48
C TYR A 93 8.01 2.32 -22.91
N ALA A 94 6.99 2.35 -23.77
CA ALA A 94 5.58 2.37 -23.39
C ALA A 94 5.22 1.10 -22.59
N LEU A 95 5.52 -0.09 -23.12
CA LEU A 95 5.19 -1.38 -22.53
C LEU A 95 5.87 -1.62 -21.18
N THR A 96 7.06 -1.06 -20.97
CA THR A 96 7.82 -1.21 -19.71
C THR A 96 7.48 -0.16 -18.66
N ALA A 97 6.45 0.68 -18.88
CA ALA A 97 6.03 1.73 -17.95
C ALA A 97 7.19 2.62 -17.46
N TRP A 98 8.16 2.84 -18.36
CA TRP A 98 9.37 3.65 -18.13
C TRP A 98 10.35 3.08 -17.09
N ASP A 99 10.23 1.80 -16.74
CA ASP A 99 11.23 1.11 -15.93
C ASP A 99 12.47 0.82 -16.78
N VAL A 100 13.53 1.61 -16.58
CA VAL A 100 14.80 1.49 -17.28
C VAL A 100 15.40 0.10 -17.09
N LYS A 101 15.27 -0.51 -15.91
CA LYS A 101 15.79 -1.87 -15.66
C LYS A 101 15.00 -2.88 -16.48
N ALA A 102 13.67 -2.80 -16.47
CA ALA A 102 12.83 -3.68 -17.29
C ALA A 102 13.12 -3.50 -18.79
N ALA A 103 13.29 -2.27 -19.26
CA ALA A 103 13.67 -1.96 -20.65
C ALA A 103 15.05 -2.51 -21.01
N THR A 104 16.05 -2.42 -20.11
CA THR A 104 17.38 -3.01 -20.35
C THR A 104 17.35 -4.54 -20.39
N ILE A 105 16.49 -5.19 -19.60
CA ILE A 105 16.32 -6.65 -19.66
C ILE A 105 15.76 -7.07 -21.02
N ALA A 106 14.91 -6.25 -21.66
CA ALA A 106 14.40 -6.51 -23.01
C ALA A 106 15.48 -6.46 -24.11
N VAL A 107 16.64 -5.83 -23.85
CA VAL A 107 17.80 -5.81 -24.77
C VAL A 107 18.47 -7.18 -24.85
N ILE A 108 18.48 -7.95 -23.76
CA ILE A 108 19.11 -9.28 -23.71
C ILE A 108 18.52 -10.25 -24.75
N PRO A 109 17.20 -10.53 -24.77
CA PRO A 109 16.62 -11.41 -25.77
C PRO A 109 16.77 -10.86 -27.19
N PHE A 110 16.77 -9.53 -27.37
CA PHE A 110 17.05 -8.90 -28.68
C PHE A 110 18.48 -9.23 -29.17
N VAL A 111 19.49 -9.05 -28.33
CA VAL A 111 20.90 -9.36 -28.67
C VAL A 111 21.08 -10.86 -28.93
N VAL A 112 20.48 -11.72 -28.11
CA VAL A 112 20.51 -13.18 -28.30
C VAL A 112 19.86 -13.57 -29.63
N LEU A 113 18.71 -12.98 -29.98
CA LEU A 113 18.02 -13.24 -31.24
C LEU A 113 18.81 -12.77 -32.45
N VAL A 114 19.38 -11.56 -32.40
CA VAL A 114 20.24 -11.03 -33.46
C VAL A 114 21.49 -11.89 -33.63
N GLY A 115 22.11 -12.31 -32.52
CA GLY A 115 23.26 -13.22 -32.52
C GLY A 115 22.90 -14.59 -33.11
N PHE A 116 21.77 -15.17 -32.72
CA PHE A 116 21.27 -16.42 -33.28
C PHE A 116 21.01 -16.29 -34.79
N PHE A 117 20.36 -15.20 -35.23
CA PHE A 117 20.07 -14.96 -36.64
C PHE A 117 21.35 -14.75 -37.47
N ALA A 118 22.34 -14.03 -36.91
CA ALA A 118 23.64 -13.84 -37.52
C ALA A 118 24.42 -15.16 -37.63
N SER A 119 24.41 -15.98 -36.58
CA SER A 119 25.03 -17.32 -36.57
C SER A 119 24.34 -18.26 -37.56
N LEU A 120 23.01 -18.25 -37.64
CA LEU A 120 22.25 -19.03 -38.61
C LEU A 120 22.62 -18.61 -40.04
N LYS A 121 22.69 -17.30 -40.30
CA LYS A 121 23.10 -16.73 -41.59
C LYS A 121 24.52 -17.13 -41.96
N HIS A 122 25.44 -17.13 -40.99
CA HIS A 122 26.82 -17.57 -41.18
C HIS A 122 26.90 -19.07 -41.46
N LEU A 123 26.12 -19.90 -40.75
CA LEU A 123 26.06 -21.35 -40.97
C LEU A 123 25.54 -21.71 -42.38
N MET A 124 24.68 -20.88 -42.95
CA MET A 124 24.04 -21.13 -44.25
C MET A 124 24.90 -20.68 -45.46
N GLY A 125 26.00 -19.96 -45.26
CA GLY A 125 26.90 -19.50 -46.33
C GLY A 125 26.22 -18.61 -47.39
N ASP A 126 26.90 -18.37 -48.51
CA ASP A 126 26.41 -17.51 -49.62
C ASP A 126 25.32 -18.19 -50.49
N GLN A 127 25.01 -19.47 -50.24
CA GLN A 127 23.87 -20.19 -50.86
C GLN A 127 22.50 -19.78 -50.28
N GLY A 128 22.47 -18.96 -49.22
CA GLY A 128 21.23 -18.40 -48.66
C GLY A 128 20.60 -17.26 -49.47
N ARG A 129 21.15 -16.92 -50.65
CA ARG A 129 20.55 -15.94 -51.56
C ARG A 129 19.50 -16.64 -52.42
N SER A 130 18.23 -16.32 -52.14
CA SER A 130 17.08 -16.62 -53.01
C SER A 130 16.51 -18.04 -52.91
N TYR A 131 15.86 -18.33 -51.78
CA TYR A 131 14.66 -19.15 -51.84
C TYR A 131 13.50 -18.45 -51.13
N ASN A 132 12.59 -17.89 -51.92
CA ASN A 132 11.22 -17.70 -51.49
C ASN A 132 10.62 -19.10 -51.30
N PHE A 133 10.79 -19.68 -50.12
CA PHE A 133 10.09 -20.92 -49.78
C PHE A 133 8.65 -20.55 -49.39
N PRO A 134 7.64 -20.98 -50.16
CA PRO A 134 6.28 -20.99 -49.66
C PRO A 134 6.24 -22.10 -48.62
N VAL A 135 6.55 -21.77 -47.36
CA VAL A 135 6.34 -22.71 -46.27
C VAL A 135 4.84 -22.94 -46.22
N GLY A 136 4.41 -24.16 -46.57
CA GLY A 136 3.05 -24.66 -46.34
C GLY A 136 2.81 -24.76 -44.85
N LEU A 137 2.68 -23.61 -44.18
CA LEU A 137 2.55 -23.53 -42.73
C LEU A 137 1.36 -24.39 -42.26
N GLU A 138 0.30 -24.47 -43.06
CA GLU A 138 -0.88 -25.30 -42.82
C GLU A 138 -0.55 -26.81 -42.80
N ASP A 139 0.32 -27.26 -43.70
CA ASP A 139 0.76 -28.66 -43.80
C ASP A 139 1.64 -29.07 -42.61
N ILE A 140 2.31 -28.10 -41.97
CA ILE A 140 3.13 -28.30 -40.77
C ILE A 140 2.30 -28.10 -39.49
N ILE A 141 1.43 -27.11 -39.45
CA ILE A 141 0.60 -26.77 -38.28
C ILE A 141 -0.33 -27.93 -37.94
N ARG A 142 -0.96 -28.57 -38.93
CA ARG A 142 -1.90 -29.66 -38.67
C ARG A 142 -1.27 -30.85 -37.90
N PRO A 143 -0.13 -31.43 -38.31
CA PRO A 143 0.51 -32.51 -37.53
C PRO A 143 1.20 -32.03 -36.25
N VAL A 144 1.73 -30.79 -36.22
CA VAL A 144 2.42 -30.25 -35.04
C VAL A 144 1.44 -29.82 -33.95
N SER A 145 0.29 -29.26 -34.33
CA SER A 145 -0.75 -28.79 -33.38
C SER A 145 -1.22 -29.88 -32.44
N LEU A 146 -1.45 -31.11 -32.91
CA LEU A 146 -1.85 -32.22 -32.04
C LEU A 146 -0.77 -32.58 -31.02
N ARG A 147 0.51 -32.56 -31.43
CA ARG A 147 1.64 -32.81 -30.53
C ARG A 147 1.83 -31.68 -29.52
N VAL A 148 1.65 -30.44 -29.96
CA VAL A 148 1.70 -29.25 -29.11
C VAL A 148 0.54 -29.23 -28.13
N VAL A 149 -0.68 -29.57 -28.54
CA VAL A 149 -1.85 -29.71 -27.66
C VAL A 149 -1.60 -30.83 -26.65
N GLY A 150 -1.11 -31.99 -27.08
CA GLY A 150 -0.73 -33.07 -26.17
C GLY A 150 0.33 -32.64 -25.14
N LEU A 151 1.38 -31.96 -25.59
CA LEU A 151 2.43 -31.41 -24.72
C LEU A 151 1.86 -30.35 -23.77
N LEU A 152 1.02 -29.43 -24.24
CA LEU A 152 0.40 -28.39 -23.41
C LEU A 152 -0.55 -29.00 -22.38
N ILE A 153 -1.29 -30.05 -22.72
CA ILE A 153 -2.10 -30.81 -21.75
C ILE A 153 -1.21 -31.44 -20.69
N ILE A 154 -0.11 -32.10 -21.08
CA ILE A 154 0.86 -32.68 -20.13
C ILE A 154 1.46 -31.60 -19.24
N LEU A 155 1.92 -30.49 -19.83
CA LEU A 155 2.47 -29.35 -19.08
C LEU A 155 1.41 -28.74 -18.15
N GLN A 156 0.16 -28.64 -18.59
CA GLN A 156 -0.95 -28.17 -17.76
C GLN A 156 -1.25 -29.14 -16.61
N PHE A 157 -1.17 -30.45 -16.84
CA PHE A 157 -1.28 -31.45 -15.77
C PHE A 157 -0.12 -31.35 -14.78
N VAL A 158 1.11 -31.18 -15.26
CA VAL A 158 2.29 -30.96 -14.41
C VAL A 158 2.15 -29.66 -13.63
N ASP A 159 1.66 -28.59 -14.27
CA ASP A 159 1.42 -27.29 -13.64
C ASP A 159 0.31 -27.41 -12.59
N ILE A 160 -0.82 -28.03 -12.90
CA ILE A 160 -1.92 -28.31 -11.94
C ILE A 160 -1.44 -29.20 -10.79
N TRP A 161 -0.61 -30.20 -11.06
CA TRP A 161 -0.07 -31.08 -10.04
C TRP A 161 0.93 -30.37 -9.12
N ALA A 162 1.81 -29.55 -9.69
CA ALA A 162 2.81 -28.79 -8.93
C ALA A 162 2.22 -27.56 -8.22
N PHE A 163 1.14 -26.99 -8.75
CA PHE A 163 0.68 -25.65 -8.41
C PHE A 163 -0.84 -25.51 -8.21
N GLY A 164 -1.61 -26.59 -8.28
CA GLY A 164 -3.06 -26.59 -8.09
C GLY A 164 -3.85 -26.03 -9.28
N PHE A 165 -5.19 -26.15 -9.23
CA PHE A 165 -6.06 -25.62 -10.28
C PHE A 165 -6.10 -24.09 -10.27
N PRO A 166 -5.80 -23.41 -11.38
CA PRO A 166 -6.04 -21.97 -11.50
C PRO A 166 -7.55 -21.68 -11.46
N ARG A 167 -7.93 -20.52 -10.90
CA ARG A 167 -9.30 -19.98 -11.08
C ARG A 167 -9.39 -19.45 -12.51
N ILE A 168 -10.15 -20.13 -13.34
CA ILE A 168 -10.32 -19.77 -14.76
C ILE A 168 -11.76 -19.29 -14.96
N ASP A 169 -11.93 -18.07 -15.50
CA ASP A 169 -13.18 -17.70 -16.16
C ASP A 169 -13.22 -18.43 -17.52
N GLY A 170 -14.04 -19.48 -17.59
CA GLY A 170 -14.12 -20.33 -18.78
C GLY A 170 -14.54 -19.57 -20.04
N VAL A 171 -15.40 -18.56 -19.90
CA VAL A 171 -15.90 -17.77 -21.03
C VAL A 171 -14.80 -16.84 -21.55
N LEU A 172 -14.17 -16.07 -20.64
CA LEU A 172 -13.08 -15.16 -21.02
C LEU A 172 -11.90 -15.93 -21.64
N THR A 173 -11.59 -17.10 -21.12
CA THR A 173 -10.49 -17.96 -21.61
C THR A 173 -10.77 -18.48 -23.02
N VAL A 174 -11.99 -18.92 -23.29
CA VAL A 174 -12.39 -19.35 -24.64
C VAL A 174 -12.35 -18.17 -25.62
N LEU A 175 -12.84 -17.00 -25.22
CA LEU A 175 -12.81 -15.80 -26.07
C LEU A 175 -11.37 -15.35 -26.39
N LEU A 176 -10.48 -15.30 -25.39
CA LEU A 176 -9.05 -15.00 -25.59
C LEU A 176 -8.36 -16.05 -26.46
N GLY A 177 -8.68 -17.32 -26.26
CA GLY A 177 -8.17 -18.43 -27.07
C GLY A 177 -8.59 -18.32 -28.53
N LEU A 178 -9.88 -18.08 -28.79
CA LEU A 178 -10.43 -17.87 -30.14
C LEU A 178 -9.80 -16.66 -30.81
N ALA A 179 -9.70 -15.54 -30.11
CA ALA A 179 -9.06 -14.33 -30.60
C ALA A 179 -7.59 -14.54 -30.99
N LYS A 180 -6.83 -15.25 -30.15
CA LYS A 180 -5.44 -15.58 -30.42
C LYS A 180 -5.32 -16.52 -31.62
N ALA A 181 -6.19 -17.52 -31.72
CA ALA A 181 -6.25 -18.42 -32.87
C ALA A 181 -6.57 -17.68 -34.18
N LEU A 182 -7.58 -16.80 -34.16
CA LEU A 182 -7.93 -15.94 -35.29
C LEU A 182 -6.79 -15.00 -35.67
N SER A 183 -6.08 -14.43 -34.69
CA SER A 183 -4.91 -13.58 -34.94
C SER A 183 -3.82 -14.34 -35.69
N TRP A 184 -3.50 -15.56 -35.29
CA TRP A 184 -2.52 -16.40 -35.99
C TRP A 184 -3.01 -16.81 -37.38
N CYS A 185 -4.27 -17.20 -37.51
CA CYS A 185 -4.87 -17.55 -38.81
C CYS A 185 -4.76 -16.39 -39.81
N PHE A 186 -5.18 -15.18 -39.40
CA PHE A 186 -5.12 -14.01 -40.26
C PHE A 186 -3.69 -13.50 -40.48
N ALA A 187 -2.78 -13.66 -39.51
CA ALA A 187 -1.36 -13.37 -39.71
C ALA A 187 -0.76 -14.24 -40.83
N VAL A 188 -1.05 -15.55 -40.82
CA VAL A 188 -0.60 -16.49 -41.86
C VAL A 188 -1.21 -16.12 -43.22
N GLN A 189 -2.52 -15.85 -43.26
CA GLN A 189 -3.18 -15.40 -44.50
C GLN A 189 -2.56 -14.11 -45.03
N THR A 190 -2.27 -13.13 -44.17
CA THR A 190 -1.63 -11.86 -44.54
C THR A 190 -0.26 -12.09 -45.19
N THR A 191 0.55 -13.01 -44.64
CA THR A 191 1.87 -13.33 -45.23
C THR A 191 1.81 -14.00 -46.60
N ARG A 192 0.66 -14.56 -47.01
CA ARG A 192 0.49 -15.15 -48.36
C ARG A 192 0.40 -14.09 -49.46
N TYR A 193 -0.27 -12.98 -49.16
CA TYR A 193 -0.51 -11.90 -50.13
C TYR A 193 0.65 -10.90 -50.19
N THR A 194 1.55 -10.92 -49.21
CA THR A 194 2.80 -10.15 -49.19
C THR A 194 4.02 -11.07 -49.15
N PRO A 195 4.65 -11.39 -50.30
CA PRO A 195 5.79 -12.33 -50.34
C PRO A 195 7.04 -11.84 -49.60
N VAL A 196 7.02 -10.65 -49.00
CA VAL A 196 8.11 -10.11 -48.20
C VAL A 196 7.55 -9.41 -46.96
N SER A 197 7.32 -10.16 -45.88
CA SER A 197 7.87 -9.88 -44.55
C SER A 197 6.91 -10.13 -43.38
N TRP A 198 7.28 -11.07 -42.52
CA TRP A 198 6.77 -11.22 -41.13
C TRP A 198 6.83 -9.92 -40.30
N ARG A 199 7.53 -8.86 -40.78
CA ARG A 199 7.51 -7.52 -40.18
C ARG A 199 6.10 -6.98 -40.00
N ILE A 200 5.20 -7.18 -40.97
CA ILE A 200 3.85 -6.62 -40.84
C ILE A 200 3.06 -7.26 -39.70
N VAL A 201 3.28 -8.55 -39.46
CA VAL A 201 2.71 -9.31 -38.33
C VAL A 201 3.19 -8.71 -37.02
N THR A 202 4.50 -8.41 -36.91
CA THR A 202 5.05 -7.80 -35.69
C THR A 202 4.53 -6.38 -35.44
N VAL A 203 4.34 -5.58 -36.48
CA VAL A 203 3.82 -4.20 -36.34
C VAL A 203 2.34 -4.22 -35.94
N ILE A 204 1.51 -5.07 -36.57
CA ILE A 204 0.09 -5.23 -36.23
C ILE A 204 -0.07 -5.75 -34.79
N ALA A 205 0.75 -6.73 -34.39
CA ALA A 205 0.75 -7.22 -33.01
C ALA A 205 1.17 -6.13 -32.00
N THR A 206 2.16 -5.31 -32.35
CA THR A 206 2.60 -4.18 -31.51
C THR A 206 1.48 -3.14 -31.37
N PHE A 207 0.80 -2.81 -32.46
CA PHE A 207 -0.39 -1.95 -32.42
C PHE A 207 -1.43 -2.52 -31.46
N GLY A 208 -1.82 -3.78 -31.61
CA GLY A 208 -2.82 -4.42 -30.76
C GLY A 208 -2.45 -4.41 -29.27
N LEU A 209 -1.18 -4.63 -28.94
CA LEU A 209 -0.69 -4.61 -27.56
C LEU A 209 -0.73 -3.22 -26.93
N VAL A 210 -0.26 -2.19 -27.64
CA VAL A 210 -0.15 -0.84 -27.05
C VAL A 210 -1.47 -0.07 -27.15
N ALA A 211 -2.26 -0.31 -28.21
CA ALA A 211 -3.52 0.41 -28.44
C ALA A 211 -4.67 -0.01 -27.52
N THR A 212 -4.57 -1.17 -26.87
CA THR A 212 -5.60 -1.71 -25.96
C THR A 212 -5.25 -1.49 -24.49
N ARG A 213 -4.20 -0.71 -24.19
CA ARG A 213 -3.89 -0.34 -22.82
C ARG A 213 -4.90 0.68 -22.28
N ASP A 214 -5.44 0.36 -21.11
CA ASP A 214 -6.37 1.23 -20.42
C ASP A 214 -5.64 2.50 -19.91
N PRO A 215 -5.98 3.70 -20.41
CA PRO A 215 -5.36 4.95 -19.98
C PRO A 215 -5.72 5.34 -18.55
N SER A 216 -6.77 4.75 -17.95
CA SER A 216 -7.25 5.04 -16.60
C SER A 216 -6.38 4.44 -15.51
N ILE A 217 -5.58 3.42 -15.82
CA ILE A 217 -4.64 2.78 -14.89
C ILE A 217 -3.21 3.33 -15.03
N GLU A 218 -2.93 4.15 -16.03
CA GLU A 218 -1.59 4.70 -16.24
C GLU A 218 -1.25 5.76 -15.19
N PRO A 219 -0.07 5.69 -14.55
CA PRO A 219 0.28 6.51 -13.39
C PRO A 219 0.58 7.97 -13.72
N SER A 220 0.63 8.34 -15.01
CA SER A 220 0.81 9.73 -15.44
C SER A 220 0.21 9.99 -16.82
N ASP A 221 -0.11 11.26 -17.08
CA ASP A 221 -0.59 11.73 -18.39
C ASP A 221 0.41 11.43 -19.50
N THR A 222 1.71 11.59 -19.21
CA THR A 222 2.78 11.32 -20.17
C THR A 222 2.81 9.85 -20.57
N GLN A 223 2.68 8.93 -19.61
CA GLN A 223 2.66 7.49 -19.93
C GLN A 223 1.43 7.11 -20.76
N ALA A 224 0.25 7.59 -20.37
CA ALA A 224 -0.97 7.39 -21.15
C ALA A 224 -0.85 7.95 -22.59
N PHE A 225 -0.24 9.13 -22.74
CA PHE A 225 -0.01 9.75 -24.04
C PHE A 225 1.01 8.98 -24.88
N VAL A 226 2.09 8.47 -24.28
CA VAL A 226 3.10 7.66 -24.98
C VAL A 226 2.49 6.37 -25.52
N ASN A 227 1.53 5.75 -24.83
CA ASN A 227 0.78 4.61 -25.38
C ASN A 227 0.07 5.02 -26.69
N VAL A 228 -0.64 6.15 -26.71
CA VAL A 228 -1.30 6.65 -27.94
C VAL A 228 -0.28 6.91 -29.06
N VAL A 229 0.85 7.55 -28.75
CA VAL A 229 1.92 7.82 -29.74
C VAL A 229 2.48 6.52 -30.32
N ALA A 230 2.80 5.54 -29.46
CA ALA A 230 3.31 4.24 -29.87
C ALA A 230 2.30 3.50 -30.77
N SER A 231 1.01 3.53 -30.42
CA SER A 231 -0.06 2.96 -31.25
C SER A 231 -0.19 3.66 -32.60
N LEU A 232 -0.12 4.99 -32.64
CA LEU A 232 -0.15 5.75 -33.89
C LEU A 232 1.03 5.43 -34.78
N LEU A 233 2.25 5.33 -34.23
CA LEU A 233 3.45 4.94 -34.98
C LEU A 233 3.31 3.53 -35.58
N ALA A 234 2.81 2.58 -34.79
CA ALA A 234 2.57 1.22 -35.27
C ALA A 234 1.49 1.18 -36.36
N LEU A 235 0.38 1.91 -36.18
CA LEU A 235 -0.69 1.99 -37.18
C LEU A 235 -0.22 2.65 -38.48
N VAL A 236 0.54 3.73 -38.39
CA VAL A 236 1.18 4.38 -39.55
C VAL A 236 2.04 3.36 -40.28
N GLN A 237 2.92 2.62 -39.59
CA GLN A 237 3.73 1.58 -40.20
C GLN A 237 2.86 0.52 -40.90
N THR A 238 1.78 0.03 -40.27
CA THR A 238 0.83 -0.90 -40.90
C THR A 238 0.21 -0.32 -42.18
N ILE A 239 -0.24 0.93 -42.15
CA ILE A 239 -0.89 1.60 -43.27
C ILE A 239 0.09 1.81 -44.43
N TYR A 240 1.34 2.18 -44.17
CA TYR A 240 2.37 2.38 -45.20
C TYR A 240 2.99 1.08 -45.74
N MET A 241 2.74 -0.05 -45.08
CA MET A 241 3.03 -1.38 -45.62
C MET A 241 1.93 -1.88 -46.59
N VAL A 242 0.79 -1.18 -46.72
CA VAL A 242 -0.26 -1.45 -47.73
C VAL A 242 0.09 -0.76 -49.06
N PRO A 243 -0.09 -1.40 -50.23
CA PRO A 243 0.10 -0.78 -51.55
C PRO A 243 -0.72 0.51 -51.75
N LYS A 244 -0.11 1.56 -52.33
CA LYS A 244 -0.71 2.91 -52.50
C LYS A 244 -2.02 2.94 -53.32
N ASN A 245 -2.27 1.97 -54.22
CA ASN A 245 -3.39 1.99 -55.17
C ASN A 245 -4.77 1.63 -54.59
N THR A 246 -4.90 1.50 -53.27
CA THR A 246 -6.19 1.20 -52.64
C THR A 246 -6.86 2.47 -52.11
N LYS A 247 -7.96 2.92 -52.78
CA LYS A 247 -8.87 3.96 -52.23
C LYS A 247 -9.35 3.65 -50.80
N GLN A 248 -9.29 2.37 -50.43
CA GLN A 248 -9.71 1.79 -49.16
C GLN A 248 -8.61 1.81 -48.08
N ARG A 249 -7.36 2.19 -48.39
CA ARG A 249 -6.29 2.41 -47.38
C ARG A 249 -6.70 3.43 -46.31
N ALA A 250 -7.54 4.39 -46.67
CA ALA A 250 -8.12 5.37 -45.76
C ALA A 250 -8.95 4.73 -44.63
N LEU A 251 -9.57 3.56 -44.86
CA LEU A 251 -10.40 2.87 -43.85
C LEU A 251 -9.58 2.40 -42.63
N LEU A 252 -8.28 2.11 -42.81
CA LEU A 252 -7.42 1.69 -41.70
C LEU A 252 -7.20 2.80 -40.65
N TRP A 253 -7.40 4.06 -41.01
CA TRP A 253 -7.32 5.17 -40.07
C TRP A 253 -8.41 5.15 -39.00
N VAL A 254 -9.51 4.40 -39.20
CA VAL A 254 -10.54 4.19 -38.16
C VAL A 254 -9.93 3.54 -36.90
N PHE A 255 -8.87 2.74 -37.04
CA PHE A 255 -8.17 2.15 -35.89
C PHE A 255 -7.46 3.16 -35.00
N VAL A 256 -7.28 4.42 -35.42
CA VAL A 256 -6.82 5.51 -34.53
C VAL A 256 -7.77 5.70 -33.35
N LEU A 257 -9.06 5.42 -33.53
CA LEU A 257 -10.06 5.57 -32.48
C LEU A 257 -9.85 4.58 -31.32
N VAL A 258 -9.21 3.43 -31.56
CA VAL A 258 -8.98 2.40 -30.54
C VAL A 258 -8.16 2.94 -29.36
N PRO A 259 -6.95 3.53 -29.55
CA PRO A 259 -6.23 4.17 -28.46
C PRO A 259 -6.74 5.57 -28.12
N LEU A 260 -7.29 6.31 -29.10
CA LEU A 260 -7.61 7.73 -28.91
C LEU A 260 -8.90 7.96 -28.12
N MET A 261 -9.97 7.18 -28.37
CA MET A 261 -11.25 7.37 -27.70
C MET A 261 -11.18 7.11 -26.18
N PRO A 262 -10.60 5.99 -25.69
CA PRO A 262 -10.43 5.77 -24.26
C PRO A 262 -9.54 6.84 -23.62
N TYR A 263 -8.46 7.26 -24.31
CA TYR A 263 -7.57 8.30 -23.81
C TYR A 263 -8.30 9.64 -23.64
N LEU A 264 -9.03 10.09 -24.66
CA LEU A 264 -9.80 11.32 -24.61
C LEU A 264 -10.93 11.24 -23.58
N ALA A 265 -11.66 10.12 -23.51
CA ALA A 265 -12.70 9.92 -22.52
C ALA A 265 -12.14 10.01 -21.09
N ASN A 266 -11.01 9.37 -20.82
CA ASN A 266 -10.34 9.44 -19.54
C ASN A 266 -9.87 10.88 -19.23
N MET A 267 -9.33 11.61 -20.21
CA MET A 267 -8.91 13.00 -20.00
C MET A 267 -10.10 13.94 -19.73
N VAL A 268 -11.23 13.73 -20.41
CA VAL A 268 -12.47 14.46 -20.16
C VAL A 268 -12.99 14.16 -18.76
N ALA A 269 -12.99 12.88 -18.34
CA ALA A 269 -13.44 12.48 -17.01
C ALA A 269 -12.60 13.12 -15.89
N ILE A 270 -11.27 13.13 -16.03
CA ILE A 270 -10.35 13.81 -15.10
C ILE A 270 -10.68 15.29 -15.01
N ARG A 271 -10.73 15.99 -16.15
CA ARG A 271 -10.99 17.44 -16.17
C ARG A 271 -12.38 17.77 -15.62
N ALA A 272 -13.38 16.96 -15.93
CA ALA A 272 -14.73 17.14 -15.40
C ALA A 272 -14.74 17.01 -13.87
N ALA A 273 -14.12 15.97 -13.32
CA ALA A 273 -14.03 15.77 -11.88
C ALA A 273 -13.25 16.89 -11.17
N GLU A 274 -12.10 17.29 -11.73
CA GLU A 274 -11.30 18.41 -11.21
C GLU A 274 -12.07 19.73 -11.25
N SER A 275 -12.75 20.01 -12.36
CA SER A 275 -13.57 21.22 -12.51
C SER A 275 -14.73 21.25 -11.53
N ALA A 276 -15.37 20.11 -11.26
CA ALA A 276 -16.46 20.00 -10.30
C ALA A 276 -15.96 20.27 -8.87
N ALA A 277 -14.81 19.70 -8.49
CA ALA A 277 -14.19 19.95 -7.18
C ALA A 277 -13.76 21.42 -7.04
N GLN A 278 -13.18 22.02 -8.08
CA GLN A 278 -12.80 23.44 -8.10
C GLN A 278 -14.03 24.35 -8.01
N GLN A 279 -15.09 24.03 -8.74
CA GLN A 279 -16.35 24.76 -8.70
C GLN A 279 -16.95 24.71 -7.29
N LEU A 280 -17.01 23.54 -6.67
CA LEU A 280 -17.47 23.37 -5.28
C LEU A 280 -16.66 24.26 -4.32
N ALA A 281 -15.33 24.18 -4.36
CA ALA A 281 -14.46 24.98 -3.49
C ALA A 281 -14.59 26.49 -3.73
N SER A 282 -14.83 26.92 -4.98
CA SER A 282 -14.99 28.34 -5.32
C SER A 282 -16.36 28.90 -4.92
N GLN A 283 -17.43 28.12 -5.03
CA GLN A 283 -18.78 28.54 -4.69
C GLN A 283 -19.04 28.48 -3.18
N HIS A 284 -18.37 27.56 -2.49
CA HIS A 284 -18.57 27.29 -1.07
C HIS A 284 -17.25 27.32 -0.28
N PRO A 285 -16.50 28.45 -0.31
CA PRO A 285 -15.21 28.55 0.35
C PRO A 285 -15.34 28.25 1.87
N GLY A 286 -14.45 27.42 2.40
CA GLY A 286 -14.47 27.01 3.82
C GLY A 286 -15.59 26.05 4.21
N GLN A 287 -16.54 25.73 3.32
CA GLN A 287 -17.66 24.84 3.66
C GLN A 287 -17.39 23.36 3.35
N HIS A 288 -16.28 23.05 2.70
CA HIS A 288 -15.86 21.66 2.53
C HIS A 288 -15.61 21.02 3.91
N PRO A 289 -16.05 19.78 4.18
CA PRO A 289 -15.92 19.15 5.51
C PRO A 289 -14.48 19.16 6.04
N VAL A 290 -13.49 18.96 5.16
CA VAL A 290 -12.06 19.02 5.52
C VAL A 290 -11.69 20.42 6.06
N ALA A 291 -12.12 21.50 5.42
CA ALA A 291 -11.82 22.85 5.88
C ALA A 291 -12.44 23.14 7.25
N GLN A 292 -13.70 22.74 7.46
CA GLN A 292 -14.40 22.92 8.74
C GLN A 292 -13.78 22.08 9.86
N LEU A 293 -13.38 20.84 9.57
CA LEU A 293 -12.73 19.96 10.53
C LEU A 293 -11.37 20.52 10.94
N MET A 294 -10.60 21.04 10.00
CA MET A 294 -9.32 21.69 10.29
C MET A 294 -9.48 22.96 11.12
N GLU A 295 -10.43 23.83 10.77
CA GLU A 295 -10.69 25.06 11.52
C GLU A 295 -11.09 24.76 12.97
N LYS A 296 -12.01 23.81 13.16
CA LYS A 296 -12.39 23.35 14.50
C LYS A 296 -11.21 22.75 15.26
N ALA A 297 -10.47 21.83 14.63
CA ALA A 297 -9.36 21.15 15.29
C ALA A 297 -8.24 22.10 15.69
N LYS A 298 -7.98 23.13 14.87
CA LYS A 298 -7.02 24.19 15.19
C LYS A 298 -7.47 25.01 16.39
N ALA A 299 -8.74 25.44 16.43
CA ALA A 299 -9.29 26.15 17.59
C ALA A 299 -9.22 25.30 18.87
N ASP A 300 -9.56 24.01 18.79
CA ASP A 300 -9.48 23.09 19.93
C ASP A 300 -8.02 22.88 20.39
N PHE A 301 -7.07 22.80 19.45
CA PHE A 301 -5.64 22.69 19.72
C PHE A 301 -5.07 23.95 20.37
N ASP A 302 -5.36 25.13 19.84
CA ASP A 302 -4.93 26.40 20.41
C ASP A 302 -5.52 26.59 21.82
N ALA A 303 -6.78 26.22 22.02
CA ALA A 303 -7.40 26.20 23.34
C ALA A 303 -6.68 25.24 24.30
N MET A 304 -6.26 24.06 23.82
CA MET A 304 -5.47 23.09 24.61
C MET A 304 -4.11 23.65 25.02
N LEU A 305 -3.40 24.32 24.12
CA LEU A 305 -2.11 24.94 24.43
C LEU A 305 -2.25 26.12 25.40
N SER A 306 -3.31 26.91 25.25
CA SER A 306 -3.55 28.09 26.10
C SER A 306 -3.81 27.72 27.57
N ARG A 307 -4.45 26.57 27.82
CA ARG A 307 -4.78 26.09 29.17
C ARG A 307 -3.65 25.34 29.88
N GLN A 308 -2.54 25.04 29.20
CA GLN A 308 -1.40 24.35 29.83
C GLN A 308 -0.83 25.17 30.99
N SER A 309 -0.65 24.52 32.13
CA SER A 309 -0.10 25.06 33.36
C SER A 309 1.26 25.72 33.15
N LYS A 310 1.42 26.92 33.72
CA LYS A 310 2.66 27.73 33.64
C LYS A 310 3.49 27.69 34.92
N THR A 311 2.89 27.22 36.01
CA THR A 311 3.52 27.07 37.32
C THR A 311 3.24 25.68 37.88
N TYR A 312 4.11 25.22 38.78
CA TYR A 312 3.92 23.94 39.44
C TYR A 312 2.58 23.87 40.20
N ASP A 313 2.20 24.93 40.92
CA ASP A 313 0.94 24.94 41.68
C ASP A 313 -0.30 24.83 40.75
N GLN A 314 -0.21 25.41 39.55
CA GLN A 314 -1.25 25.24 38.53
C GLN A 314 -1.28 23.78 38.03
N ALA A 315 -0.12 23.18 37.75
CA ALA A 315 -0.03 21.79 37.30
C ALA A 315 -0.59 20.81 38.35
N VAL A 316 -0.31 21.04 39.64
CA VAL A 316 -0.89 20.26 40.74
C VAL A 316 -2.41 20.43 40.79
N LYS A 317 -2.92 21.67 40.73
CA LYS A 317 -4.36 21.94 40.74
C LYS A 317 -5.06 21.30 39.54
N GLU A 318 -4.48 21.41 38.35
CA GLU A 318 -5.02 20.82 37.12
C GLU A 318 -4.99 19.29 37.19
N TYR A 319 -3.90 18.69 37.67
CA TYR A 319 -3.81 17.25 37.90
C TYR A 319 -4.93 16.75 38.82
N LYS A 320 -5.11 17.38 39.99
CA LYS A 320 -6.20 17.01 40.93
C LYS A 320 -7.58 17.22 40.30
N ARG A 321 -7.77 18.32 39.56
CA ARG A 321 -9.05 18.63 38.89
C ARG A 321 -9.38 17.58 37.82
N ARG A 322 -8.39 17.18 37.02
CA ARG A 322 -8.53 16.29 35.87
C ARG A 322 -8.64 14.82 36.29
N TYR A 323 -7.74 14.36 37.14
CA TYR A 323 -7.57 12.95 37.50
C TYR A 323 -8.19 12.56 38.83
N LYS A 324 -8.71 13.52 39.60
CA LYS A 324 -9.39 13.28 40.89
C LYS A 324 -8.54 12.55 41.93
N VAL A 325 -7.23 12.62 41.79
CA VAL A 325 -6.25 12.09 42.74
C VAL A 325 -5.07 13.05 42.88
N ASP A 326 -4.30 12.90 43.94
CA ASP A 326 -3.07 13.67 44.13
C ASP A 326 -1.94 13.22 43.17
N PRO A 327 -1.08 14.16 42.74
CA PRO A 327 0.09 13.85 41.94
C PRO A 327 1.01 12.83 42.64
N PRO A 328 1.71 11.96 41.89
CA PRO A 328 2.64 11.01 42.49
C PRO A 328 3.83 11.71 43.17
N SER A 329 4.43 11.06 44.17
CA SER A 329 5.70 11.51 44.75
C SER A 329 6.75 11.72 43.66
N GLY A 330 7.44 12.86 43.67
CA GLY A 330 8.40 13.23 42.62
C GLY A 330 7.81 14.04 41.46
N PHE A 331 6.52 14.40 41.52
CA PHE A 331 5.86 15.23 40.49
C PHE A 331 6.55 16.58 40.27
N ARG A 332 7.11 17.20 41.31
CA ARG A 332 7.90 18.43 41.17
C ARG A 332 9.14 18.25 40.29
N GLY A 333 9.92 17.20 40.53
CA GLY A 333 11.09 16.88 39.71
C GLY A 333 10.71 16.66 38.24
N TRP A 334 9.57 16.01 38.00
CA TRP A 334 9.03 15.84 36.65
C TRP A 334 8.60 17.16 36.01
N TYR A 335 7.89 18.03 36.74
CA TYR A 335 7.47 19.34 36.24
C TYR A 335 8.70 20.18 35.86
N ASP A 336 9.70 20.25 36.73
CA ASP A 336 10.94 20.99 36.48
C ASP A 336 11.70 20.41 35.28
N PHE A 337 11.71 19.07 35.12
CA PHE A 337 12.28 18.41 33.94
C PHE A 337 11.51 18.75 32.65
N ALA A 338 10.19 18.77 32.68
CA ALA A 338 9.34 19.13 31.54
C ALA A 338 9.54 20.59 31.11
N VAL A 339 9.61 21.51 32.07
CA VAL A 339 9.90 22.93 31.84
C VAL A 339 11.31 23.12 31.29
N LYS A 340 12.32 22.48 31.88
CA LYS A 340 13.72 22.53 31.41
C LYS A 340 13.84 22.07 29.95
N ASN A 341 13.10 21.03 29.57
CA ASN A 341 13.08 20.48 28.21
C ASN A 341 12.16 21.23 27.24
N LYS A 342 11.49 22.30 27.69
CA LYS A 342 10.54 23.09 26.89
C LYS A 342 9.45 22.19 26.29
N SER A 343 8.89 21.30 27.12
CA SER A 343 7.71 20.52 26.74
C SER A 343 6.52 21.46 26.56
N PRO A 344 5.83 21.43 25.40
CA PRO A 344 4.64 22.24 25.21
C PRO A 344 3.41 21.66 25.93
N ILE A 345 3.46 20.39 26.34
CA ILE A 345 2.38 19.68 27.05
C ILE A 345 2.84 19.38 28.48
N ILE A 346 2.04 19.83 29.45
CA ILE A 346 2.24 19.64 30.89
C ILE A 346 1.06 18.86 31.50
N ASP A 347 -0.18 19.09 31.05
CA ASP A 347 -1.35 18.60 31.77
C ASP A 347 -2.04 17.40 31.11
N ASP A 348 -2.05 17.33 29.77
CA ASP A 348 -2.78 16.32 29.01
C ASP A 348 -1.94 15.02 28.88
N PHE A 349 -2.03 14.16 29.91
CA PHE A 349 -1.43 12.80 29.97
C PHE A 349 -2.50 11.73 30.22
N ASP A 350 -3.68 11.93 29.62
CA ASP A 350 -4.87 11.12 29.86
C ASP A 350 -4.64 9.66 29.48
N THR A 351 -3.82 9.40 28.46
CA THR A 351 -3.42 8.05 28.06
C THR A 351 -2.75 7.29 29.22
N ILE A 352 -1.80 7.92 29.93
CA ILE A 352 -1.13 7.28 31.08
C ILE A 352 -2.14 7.01 32.19
N TYR A 353 -2.94 8.01 32.54
CA TYR A 353 -3.92 7.88 33.62
C TYR A 353 -4.92 6.74 33.35
N GLN A 354 -5.48 6.69 32.14
CA GLN A 354 -6.46 5.67 31.78
C GLN A 354 -5.88 4.26 31.83
N SER A 355 -4.63 4.07 31.41
CA SER A 355 -3.96 2.77 31.47
C SER A 355 -3.53 2.37 32.90
N VAL A 356 -3.19 3.32 33.77
CA VAL A 356 -2.67 3.02 35.12
C VAL A 356 -3.78 2.95 36.17
N SER A 357 -4.85 3.75 36.04
CA SER A 357 -5.91 3.86 37.05
C SER A 357 -6.64 2.56 37.42
N PRO A 358 -6.82 1.55 36.53
CA PRO A 358 -7.40 0.26 36.92
C PRO A 358 -6.63 -0.43 38.05
N PHE A 359 -5.33 -0.19 38.14
CA PHE A 359 -4.44 -0.83 39.12
C PHE A 359 -4.46 -0.15 40.50
N TRP A 360 -5.12 1.01 40.65
CA TRP A 360 -5.06 1.79 41.90
C TRP A 360 -5.75 1.14 43.10
N LYS A 361 -6.63 0.18 42.84
CA LYS A 361 -7.33 -0.60 43.87
C LYS A 361 -6.48 -1.71 44.46
N LEU A 362 -5.35 -2.05 43.84
CA LEU A 362 -4.39 -3.04 44.33
C LEU A 362 -3.34 -2.39 45.25
N SER A 363 -2.86 -3.17 46.21
CA SER A 363 -1.68 -2.81 47.02
C SER A 363 -0.39 -2.97 46.22
N GLY A 364 0.69 -2.34 46.68
CA GLY A 364 2.00 -2.46 46.04
C GLY A 364 2.50 -3.90 45.97
N GLN A 365 2.24 -4.71 47.00
CA GLN A 365 2.62 -6.12 47.01
C GLN A 365 1.84 -6.92 45.95
N GLU A 366 0.53 -6.71 45.84
CA GLU A 366 -0.31 -7.39 44.84
C GLU A 366 0.13 -7.07 43.41
N ILE A 367 0.50 -5.82 43.13
CA ILE A 367 1.06 -5.41 41.83
C ILE A 367 2.34 -6.17 41.52
N MET A 368 3.27 -6.21 42.48
CA MET A 368 4.54 -6.92 42.31
C MET A 368 4.34 -8.42 42.13
N ASP A 369 3.38 -9.02 42.85
CA ASP A 369 3.03 -10.43 42.71
C ASP A 369 2.45 -10.73 41.31
N VAL A 370 1.61 -9.85 40.77
CA VAL A 370 1.08 -9.96 39.39
C VAL A 370 2.20 -9.85 38.37
N VAL A 371 3.06 -8.83 38.48
CA VAL A 371 4.20 -8.60 37.58
C VAL A 371 5.12 -9.82 37.54
N ASN A 372 5.50 -10.33 38.71
CA ASN A 372 6.37 -11.49 38.82
C ASN A 372 5.69 -12.77 38.30
N ARG A 373 4.39 -12.99 38.56
CA ARG A 373 3.66 -14.13 38.00
C ARG A 373 3.56 -14.04 36.48
N ALA A 374 3.26 -12.87 35.92
CA ALA A 374 3.16 -12.67 34.47
C ALA A 374 4.49 -12.94 33.76
N TYR A 375 5.59 -12.44 34.31
CA TYR A 375 6.93 -12.71 33.79
C TYR A 375 7.28 -14.20 33.84
N ASN A 376 7.06 -14.86 34.98
CA ASN A 376 7.38 -16.28 35.17
C ASN A 376 6.39 -17.24 34.49
N THR A 377 5.30 -16.74 33.90
CA THR A 377 4.36 -17.58 33.16
C THR A 377 5.05 -18.10 31.88
N PRO A 378 5.12 -19.42 31.67
CA PRO A 378 5.75 -19.99 30.47
C PRO A 378 5.14 -19.43 29.19
N TYR A 379 5.98 -19.10 28.21
CA TYR A 379 5.59 -18.56 26.90
C TYR A 379 4.86 -17.20 26.96
N SER A 380 4.98 -16.44 28.05
CA SER A 380 4.43 -15.09 28.15
C SER A 380 5.07 -14.12 27.15
N GLU A 381 6.32 -14.35 26.72
CA GLU A 381 7.09 -13.46 25.82
C GLU A 381 7.34 -12.05 26.41
N LEU A 382 7.16 -11.89 27.73
CA LEU A 382 7.35 -10.62 28.44
C LEU A 382 8.79 -10.45 28.90
N TRP A 383 9.34 -9.25 28.68
CA TRP A 383 10.61 -8.83 29.27
C TRP A 383 10.35 -8.23 30.65
N GLN A 384 11.12 -8.61 31.66
CA GLN A 384 11.12 -7.91 32.94
C GLN A 384 12.24 -6.88 32.92
N CYS A 385 11.89 -5.62 33.13
CA CYS A 385 12.83 -4.50 33.19
C CYS A 385 12.85 -3.91 34.60
N THR A 386 14.03 -3.46 35.02
CA THR A 386 14.22 -2.70 36.26
C THR A 386 14.96 -1.42 35.92
N PHE A 387 14.31 -0.29 36.16
CA PHE A 387 14.97 1.02 36.16
C PHE A 387 15.65 1.21 37.51
N ARG A 388 16.95 1.50 37.51
CA ARG A 388 17.76 1.76 38.70
C ARG A 388 17.80 3.25 38.98
N GLY A 389 17.22 3.65 40.11
CA GLY A 389 17.06 5.06 40.49
C GLY A 389 18.37 5.82 40.60
N GLU A 390 19.34 5.22 41.27
CA GLU A 390 20.65 5.84 41.54
C GLU A 390 21.45 6.13 40.26
N THR A 391 21.45 5.20 39.30
CA THR A 391 22.29 5.27 38.09
C THR A 391 21.54 5.71 36.83
N ALA A 392 20.21 5.81 36.90
CA ALA A 392 19.32 6.00 35.75
C ALA A 392 19.56 4.99 34.60
N ARG A 393 19.90 3.75 34.95
CA ARG A 393 20.10 2.64 34.01
C ARG A 393 18.93 1.68 34.10
N THR A 394 18.47 1.23 32.95
CA THR A 394 17.50 0.13 32.83
C THR A 394 18.21 -1.16 32.47
N GLU A 395 17.87 -2.23 33.18
CA GLU A 395 18.24 -3.60 32.84
C GLU A 395 16.98 -4.40 32.49
N CYS A 396 16.96 -5.01 31.32
CA CYS A 396 15.87 -5.89 30.89
C CYS A 396 16.35 -7.34 30.73
N ARG A 397 15.54 -8.29 31.19
CA ARG A 397 15.84 -9.72 31.13
C ARG A 397 14.64 -10.50 30.58
N HIS A 398 14.95 -11.59 29.89
CA HIS A 398 13.96 -12.52 29.36
C HIS A 398 14.42 -13.96 29.62
N PRO A 399 13.53 -14.92 29.90
CA PRO A 399 13.94 -16.27 30.30
C PRO A 399 14.79 -17.02 29.25
N TYR A 400 14.61 -16.73 27.96
CA TYR A 400 15.27 -17.44 26.86
C TYR A 400 15.64 -16.57 25.63
N ARG A 401 15.49 -15.24 25.71
CA ARG A 401 15.82 -14.34 24.59
C ARG A 401 16.96 -13.40 24.99
N ASN A 402 17.86 -13.14 24.05
CA ASN A 402 19.03 -12.28 24.29
C ASN A 402 18.88 -10.89 23.64
N PHE A 403 17.97 -10.73 22.69
CA PHE A 403 17.74 -9.47 21.99
C PHE A 403 16.39 -8.87 22.39
N ASP A 404 16.44 -7.75 23.11
CA ASP A 404 15.30 -7.03 23.69
C ASP A 404 14.62 -6.06 22.72
N ARG A 405 14.96 -6.15 21.42
CA ARG A 405 14.53 -5.20 20.38
C ARG A 405 14.82 -3.74 20.79
N HIS A 406 16.05 -3.49 21.24
CA HIS A 406 16.55 -2.16 21.58
C HIS A 406 15.79 -1.44 22.70
N LEU A 407 14.99 -2.15 23.49
CA LEU A 407 14.25 -1.59 24.62
C LEU A 407 15.19 -0.92 25.64
N THR A 408 16.25 -1.61 26.05
CA THR A 408 17.26 -1.07 26.98
C THR A 408 17.96 0.15 26.38
N LEU A 409 18.23 0.12 25.07
CA LEU A 409 18.84 1.25 24.36
C LEU A 409 17.92 2.48 24.39
N LEU A 410 16.64 2.31 24.08
CA LEU A 410 15.66 3.39 24.13
C LEU A 410 15.57 4.00 25.53
N LEU A 411 15.31 3.17 26.54
CA LEU A 411 15.08 3.64 27.91
C LEU A 411 16.31 4.35 28.47
N ASN A 412 17.52 3.81 28.26
CA ASN A 412 18.75 4.47 28.69
C ASN A 412 19.03 5.76 27.91
N LYS A 413 18.67 5.82 26.63
CA LYS A 413 18.86 7.03 25.81
C LYS A 413 17.97 8.19 26.28
N VAL A 414 16.72 7.91 26.64
CA VAL A 414 15.73 8.95 26.97
C VAL A 414 15.62 9.25 28.47
N LEU A 415 16.04 8.33 29.34
CA LEU A 415 15.97 8.48 30.81
C LEU A 415 17.34 8.63 31.49
N GLY A 416 18.45 8.48 30.76
CA GLY A 416 19.80 8.41 31.36
C GLY A 416 20.23 9.63 32.20
N ASP A 417 19.58 10.78 32.00
CA ASP A 417 19.86 12.02 32.74
C ASP A 417 19.07 12.15 34.07
N LEU A 418 18.29 11.12 34.47
CA LEU A 418 17.40 11.14 35.64
C LEU A 418 18.00 10.51 36.90
N GLY A 419 19.33 10.42 37.01
CA GLY A 419 20.01 9.77 38.13
C GLY A 419 19.67 10.42 39.48
N GLY A 420 19.24 9.61 40.45
CA GLY A 420 18.89 10.05 41.80
C GLY A 420 17.51 10.70 41.94
N VAL A 421 16.69 10.74 40.88
CA VAL A 421 15.38 11.43 40.89
C VAL A 421 14.20 10.46 41.04
N LEU A 422 14.31 9.26 40.48
CA LEU A 422 13.31 8.19 40.56
C LEU A 422 13.81 7.06 41.48
N PRO A 423 12.93 6.33 42.16
CA PRO A 423 13.31 5.10 42.86
C PRO A 423 13.59 3.96 41.88
N ASP A 424 14.02 2.82 42.40
CA ASP A 424 14.03 1.57 41.64
C ASP A 424 12.60 1.17 41.28
N ILE A 425 12.34 0.95 39.98
CA ILE A 425 11.00 0.64 39.45
C ILE A 425 11.10 -0.60 38.58
N GLN A 426 10.27 -1.61 38.87
CA GLN A 426 10.22 -2.85 38.10
C GLN A 426 8.93 -2.91 37.26
N PHE A 427 9.03 -3.36 36.02
CA PHE A 427 7.89 -3.45 35.11
C PHE A 427 8.09 -4.53 34.06
N VAL A 428 7.00 -4.99 33.44
CA VAL A 428 7.05 -5.94 32.33
C VAL A 428 6.70 -5.27 31.01
N VAL A 429 7.46 -5.59 29.97
CA VAL A 429 7.36 -4.99 28.64
C VAL A 429 7.04 -6.06 27.61
N ASN A 430 6.06 -5.75 26.78
CA ASN A 430 5.76 -6.46 25.55
C ASN A 430 6.71 -6.02 24.44
N HIS A 431 7.37 -6.99 23.83
CA HIS A 431 8.26 -6.76 22.69
C HIS A 431 7.65 -7.21 21.35
N LEU A 432 6.47 -7.85 21.37
CA LEU A 432 5.75 -8.25 20.16
C LEU A 432 5.02 -7.05 19.55
N ASP A 433 4.68 -7.18 18.27
CA ASP A 433 4.00 -6.11 17.54
C ASP A 433 2.55 -5.94 18.04
N GLU A 434 1.90 -7.06 18.41
CA GLU A 434 0.53 -7.06 18.92
C GLU A 434 0.45 -6.73 20.43
N PRO A 435 -0.59 -6.00 20.88
CA PRO A 435 -0.87 -5.70 22.30
C PRO A 435 -1.21 -6.96 23.12
N ARG A 436 -1.36 -6.84 24.45
CA ARG A 436 -1.34 -8.01 25.33
C ARG A 436 -2.54 -8.19 26.24
N VAL A 437 -3.18 -7.12 26.71
CA VAL A 437 -4.04 -7.21 27.91
C VAL A 437 -5.49 -6.86 27.60
N VAL A 438 -6.39 -7.77 27.93
CA VAL A 438 -7.84 -7.52 27.96
C VAL A 438 -8.35 -7.77 29.38
N VAL A 439 -9.12 -6.83 29.91
CA VAL A 439 -9.76 -6.97 31.22
C VAL A 439 -11.26 -7.22 31.01
N PRO A 440 -11.78 -8.41 31.36
CA PRO A 440 -13.22 -8.67 31.32
C PRO A 440 -14.01 -7.68 32.17
N PRO A 441 -15.23 -7.30 31.74
CA PRO A 441 -16.00 -6.27 32.44
C PRO A 441 -16.51 -6.71 33.81
N ASP A 442 -16.78 -8.00 33.98
CA ASP A 442 -17.28 -8.58 35.23
C ASP A 442 -16.16 -8.99 36.21
N GLN A 443 -14.90 -8.74 35.84
CA GLN A 443 -13.78 -9.03 36.72
C GLN A 443 -13.79 -8.08 37.91
N ASP A 444 -13.76 -8.64 39.13
CA ASP A 444 -13.57 -7.86 40.34
C ASP A 444 -12.26 -7.06 40.22
N PRO A 445 -12.28 -5.72 40.39
CA PRO A 445 -11.09 -4.89 40.30
C PRO A 445 -9.94 -5.25 41.27
N ILE A 446 -10.20 -6.08 42.28
CA ILE A 446 -9.16 -6.63 43.17
C ILE A 446 -8.71 -8.06 42.79
N ASP A 447 -9.32 -8.70 41.79
CA ASP A 447 -8.91 -10.01 41.32
C ASP A 447 -7.63 -9.92 40.48
N THR A 448 -6.57 -10.51 41.03
CA THR A 448 -5.23 -10.53 40.42
C THR A 448 -4.97 -11.78 39.57
N ARG A 449 -5.96 -12.65 39.38
CA ARG A 449 -5.86 -13.81 38.49
C ARG A 449 -5.91 -13.34 37.03
N PHE A 450 -5.14 -14.04 36.20
CA PHE A 450 -5.15 -13.85 34.76
C PHE A 450 -4.94 -15.19 34.05
N ALA A 451 -5.40 -15.27 32.81
CA ALA A 451 -5.16 -16.40 31.91
C ALA A 451 -4.29 -15.97 30.73
N LEU A 452 -3.43 -16.86 30.24
CA LEU A 452 -2.64 -16.68 29.02
C LEU A 452 -3.19 -17.57 27.91
N ALA A 453 -3.53 -16.99 26.77
CA ALA A 453 -3.99 -17.71 25.59
C ALA A 453 -3.09 -17.44 24.38
N ASP A 454 -2.73 -18.50 23.64
CA ASP A 454 -2.10 -18.35 22.34
C ASP A 454 -3.16 -18.10 21.26
N MET A 455 -3.26 -16.85 20.85
CA MET A 455 -4.16 -16.39 19.79
C MET A 455 -3.44 -16.17 18.46
N SER A 456 -2.20 -16.66 18.35
CA SER A 456 -1.41 -16.57 17.13
C SER A 456 -2.20 -17.16 15.97
N GLN A 457 -2.42 -16.31 14.99
CA GLN A 457 -3.04 -16.60 13.73
C GLN A 457 -4.46 -17.19 13.88
N LYS A 458 -5.22 -16.66 14.83
CA LYS A 458 -6.65 -16.96 15.05
C LYS A 458 -7.44 -15.64 15.00
N PRO A 459 -8.68 -15.62 14.50
CA PRO A 459 -9.55 -14.46 14.67
C PRO A 459 -9.68 -14.12 16.15
N VAL A 460 -9.53 -12.85 16.51
CA VAL A 460 -9.51 -12.39 17.91
C VAL A 460 -10.56 -11.34 18.24
N TRP A 461 -11.43 -11.01 17.28
CA TRP A 461 -12.45 -9.98 17.48
C TRP A 461 -13.29 -10.24 18.74
N LYS A 462 -13.74 -11.49 18.95
CA LYS A 462 -14.58 -11.86 20.10
C LYS A 462 -13.86 -11.61 21.42
N GLU A 463 -12.60 -11.99 21.51
CA GLU A 463 -11.76 -11.86 22.69
C GLU A 463 -11.46 -10.38 22.99
N LEU A 464 -11.19 -9.58 21.96
CA LEU A 464 -10.89 -8.15 22.12
C LEU A 464 -12.13 -7.29 22.40
N THR A 465 -13.35 -7.76 22.07
CA THR A 465 -14.59 -7.03 22.35
C THR A 465 -15.32 -7.51 23.61
N VAL A 466 -14.75 -8.43 24.38
CA VAL A 466 -15.31 -8.82 25.69
C VAL A 466 -15.62 -7.59 26.58
N PRO A 467 -14.77 -6.55 26.65
CA PRO A 467 -15.04 -5.36 27.46
C PRO A 467 -16.22 -4.50 26.97
N CYS A 468 -16.68 -4.67 25.74
CA CYS A 468 -17.78 -3.88 25.18
C CYS A 468 -19.13 -4.15 25.89
N SER A 469 -19.24 -5.25 26.62
CA SER A 469 -20.48 -5.74 27.23
C SER A 469 -20.99 -4.88 28.40
N SER A 470 -20.13 -4.08 29.03
CA SER A 470 -20.48 -3.22 30.18
C SER A 470 -20.52 -1.72 29.87
N SER A 471 -20.22 -1.31 28.64
CA SER A 471 -20.11 0.10 28.26
C SER A 471 -20.89 0.38 26.99
N TYR A 472 -22.22 0.22 27.07
CA TYR A 472 -23.14 0.91 26.16
C TYR A 472 -23.81 2.08 26.91
N ASN A 473 -22.98 2.96 27.48
CA ASN A 473 -23.43 4.34 27.65
C ASN A 473 -23.28 4.98 26.28
N GLN A 474 -24.41 5.32 25.66
CA GLN A 474 -24.40 6.13 24.44
C GLN A 474 -23.44 7.31 24.64
N PRO A 475 -22.63 7.69 23.63
CA PRO A 475 -21.88 8.93 23.71
C PRO A 475 -22.87 10.03 24.08
N ASN A 476 -22.60 10.75 25.17
CA ASN A 476 -23.37 11.93 25.55
C ASN A 476 -23.34 12.85 24.33
N ASN A 477 -24.44 12.86 23.58
CA ASN A 477 -24.74 13.82 22.52
C ASN A 477 -24.94 15.18 23.19
N THR A 478 -23.86 15.75 23.72
CA THR A 478 -23.75 17.19 23.72
C THR A 478 -23.60 17.56 22.25
N ALA A 479 -24.73 17.95 21.65
CA ALA A 479 -24.84 18.41 20.30
C ALA A 479 -24.03 19.70 20.12
N ALA A 480 -22.71 19.58 20.13
CA ALA A 480 -21.86 20.49 19.37
C ALA A 480 -22.32 20.35 17.92
N LYS A 481 -22.62 21.47 17.25
CA LYS A 481 -23.05 21.50 15.83
C LYS A 481 -22.17 20.52 15.04
N SER A 482 -22.72 19.37 14.67
CA SER A 482 -21.96 18.36 13.96
C SER A 482 -21.61 18.92 12.58
N ILE A 483 -20.32 18.88 12.24
CA ILE A 483 -19.84 19.27 10.92
C ILE A 483 -20.56 18.40 9.90
N LYS A 484 -21.20 19.02 8.90
CA LYS A 484 -21.92 18.28 7.86
C LYS A 484 -20.90 17.58 6.97
N THR A 485 -20.87 16.25 7.02
CA THR A 485 -19.98 15.42 6.17
C THR A 485 -20.65 14.93 4.89
N PHE A 486 -21.92 15.30 4.66
CA PHE A 486 -22.70 14.96 3.46
C PHE A 486 -22.75 13.46 3.16
N GLY A 487 -22.75 12.61 4.19
CA GLY A 487 -22.79 11.15 4.06
C GLY A 487 -21.44 10.48 3.82
N LEU A 488 -20.35 11.25 3.75
CA LEU A 488 -18.98 10.70 3.73
C LEU A 488 -18.48 10.46 5.17
N PRO A 489 -17.75 9.37 5.43
CA PRO A 489 -17.27 9.02 6.76
C PRO A 489 -15.95 9.74 7.12
N PHE A 490 -15.90 11.07 6.97
CA PHE A 490 -14.78 11.84 7.49
C PHE A 490 -14.66 11.65 9.01
N VAL A 491 -13.43 11.43 9.50
CA VAL A 491 -13.18 11.21 10.94
C VAL A 491 -13.42 12.51 11.71
N THR A 492 -14.59 12.65 12.32
CA THR A 492 -14.97 13.84 13.12
C THR A 492 -14.49 13.77 14.56
N SER A 493 -14.20 12.56 15.06
CA SER A 493 -13.67 12.31 16.41
C SER A 493 -12.70 11.12 16.36
N ALA A 494 -11.45 11.35 16.76
CA ALA A 494 -10.45 10.28 16.85
C ALA A 494 -10.87 9.20 17.85
N ALA A 495 -11.36 9.58 19.03
CA ALA A 495 -11.83 8.64 20.04
C ALA A 495 -12.95 7.74 19.51
N SER A 496 -13.94 8.30 18.79
CA SER A 496 -15.03 7.51 18.21
C SER A 496 -14.56 6.60 17.07
N SER A 497 -13.53 6.98 16.31
CA SER A 497 -12.97 6.16 15.24
C SER A 497 -12.07 5.04 15.75
N LEU A 498 -11.42 5.24 16.90
CA LEU A 498 -10.58 4.23 17.55
C LEU A 498 -11.40 3.24 18.39
N ASP A 499 -12.64 3.60 18.75
CA ASP A 499 -13.53 2.77 19.55
C ASP A 499 -14.06 1.57 18.75
N ILE A 500 -13.47 0.40 18.96
CA ILE A 500 -13.90 -0.84 18.30
C ILE A 500 -15.26 -1.34 18.79
N CYS A 501 -15.72 -0.95 19.98
CA CYS A 501 -17.06 -1.29 20.48
C CYS A 501 -18.16 -0.55 19.71
N ALA A 502 -17.90 0.71 19.36
CA ALA A 502 -18.80 1.52 18.53
C ALA A 502 -18.76 1.12 17.04
N ASN A 503 -17.74 0.38 16.59
CA ASN A 503 -17.50 0.08 15.18
C ASN A 503 -17.32 -1.43 14.90
N PRO A 504 -18.39 -2.25 15.02
CA PRO A 504 -18.30 -3.70 14.83
C PRO A 504 -17.93 -4.14 13.40
N SER A 505 -18.09 -3.25 12.41
CA SER A 505 -17.65 -3.49 11.03
C SER A 505 -16.13 -3.67 10.90
N TYR A 506 -15.35 -3.29 11.92
CA TYR A 506 -13.89 -3.41 11.91
C TYR A 506 -13.40 -4.85 12.01
N ALA A 507 -14.22 -5.78 12.52
CA ALA A 507 -13.88 -7.19 12.76
C ALA A 507 -13.16 -7.88 11.59
N ASN A 508 -13.59 -7.60 10.36
CA ASN A 508 -13.11 -8.26 9.15
C ASN A 508 -12.27 -7.34 8.24
N THR A 509 -12.00 -6.11 8.67
CA THR A 509 -11.36 -5.09 7.82
C THR A 509 -9.97 -4.69 8.29
N TYR A 510 -9.54 -5.17 9.45
CA TYR A 510 -8.27 -4.84 10.09
C TYR A 510 -7.49 -6.10 10.51
N GLY A 511 -6.19 -6.13 10.22
CA GLY A 511 -5.43 -7.39 10.26
C GLY A 511 -5.16 -7.98 11.63
N LEU A 512 -5.03 -7.13 12.65
CA LEU A 512 -4.90 -7.57 14.03
C LEU A 512 -6.08 -8.45 14.47
N PHE A 513 -7.29 -8.17 13.97
CA PHE A 513 -8.53 -8.85 14.41
C PHE A 513 -8.80 -10.15 13.66
N THR A 514 -8.36 -10.26 12.41
CA THR A 514 -8.62 -11.42 11.56
C THR A 514 -7.61 -12.54 11.80
N SER A 515 -6.33 -12.20 11.91
CA SER A 515 -5.27 -13.18 12.16
C SER A 515 -3.97 -12.48 12.59
N PRO A 516 -3.81 -12.16 13.89
CA PRO A 516 -2.56 -11.61 14.40
C PRO A 516 -1.44 -12.64 14.23
N VAL A 517 -0.20 -12.21 14.04
CA VAL A 517 0.93 -13.11 13.78
C VAL A 517 1.33 -13.90 15.02
N SER A 518 1.44 -13.22 16.16
CA SER A 518 2.08 -13.78 17.37
C SER A 518 1.38 -13.44 18.69
N LEU A 519 0.11 -13.00 18.64
CA LEU A 519 -0.62 -12.54 19.81
C LEU A 519 -0.70 -13.60 20.92
N ARG A 520 -0.07 -13.32 22.07
CA ARG A 520 -0.34 -14.04 23.31
C ARG A 520 -1.22 -13.17 24.21
N LEU A 521 -2.49 -13.53 24.34
CA LEU A 521 -3.46 -12.69 25.04
C LEU A 521 -3.44 -12.99 26.54
N LEU A 522 -3.29 -11.96 27.36
CA LEU A 522 -3.51 -11.97 28.80
C LEU A 522 -4.91 -11.48 29.08
N THR A 523 -5.74 -12.36 29.62
CA THR A 523 -7.09 -12.02 30.08
C THR A 523 -7.05 -11.84 31.59
N GLY A 524 -7.06 -10.60 32.05
CA GLY A 524 -6.95 -10.24 33.46
C GLY A 524 -6.21 -8.92 33.69
N LEU A 525 -6.28 -8.40 34.91
CA LEU A 525 -5.63 -7.15 35.29
C LEU A 525 -4.10 -7.35 35.44
N VAL A 526 -3.35 -7.12 34.35
CA VAL A 526 -1.88 -7.25 34.32
C VAL A 526 -1.23 -5.96 33.77
N PRO A 527 -0.31 -5.31 34.51
CA PRO A 527 0.31 -4.05 34.07
C PRO A 527 1.45 -4.32 33.08
N VAL A 528 1.10 -4.45 31.80
CA VAL A 528 2.06 -4.69 30.70
C VAL A 528 2.25 -3.43 29.89
N LEU A 529 3.52 -3.05 29.65
CA LEU A 529 3.84 -1.95 28.75
C LEU A 529 3.89 -2.42 27.30
N SER A 530 3.10 -1.80 26.42
CA SER A 530 3.06 -2.07 24.97
C SER A 530 3.16 -0.78 24.15
N THR A 531 3.53 -0.90 22.88
CA THR A 531 3.79 0.26 22.00
C THR A 531 2.53 0.87 21.39
N GLY A 532 1.46 0.08 21.26
CA GLY A 532 0.14 0.56 20.88
C GLY A 532 -0.93 -0.50 21.13
N ALA A 533 -2.18 -0.07 21.31
CA ALA A 533 -3.28 -0.97 21.65
C ALA A 533 -4.66 -0.45 21.19
N PRO A 534 -5.60 -1.32 20.79
CA PRO A 534 -7.01 -0.96 20.59
C PRO A 534 -7.67 -0.32 21.81
N SER A 535 -8.82 0.33 21.62
CA SER A 535 -9.56 1.02 22.68
C SER A 535 -9.96 0.12 23.86
N THR A 536 -10.22 -1.16 23.62
CA THR A 536 -10.68 -2.13 24.62
C THR A 536 -9.55 -2.80 25.40
N MET A 537 -8.31 -2.62 24.97
CA MET A 537 -7.15 -3.26 25.59
C MET A 537 -6.55 -2.34 26.68
N SER A 538 -6.08 -2.95 27.76
CA SER A 538 -5.63 -2.27 28.98
C SER A 538 -4.12 -2.14 29.11
N ASP A 539 -3.40 -2.37 28.01
CA ASP A 539 -1.95 -2.16 27.96
C ASP A 539 -1.57 -0.71 28.35
N ILE A 540 -0.42 -0.58 29.00
CA ILE A 540 0.19 0.71 29.37
C ILE A 540 1.06 1.17 28.20
N LEU A 541 0.71 2.30 27.60
CA LEU A 541 1.36 2.72 26.35
C LEU A 541 2.69 3.43 26.59
N TYR A 542 3.75 2.99 25.90
CA TYR A 542 5.07 3.62 25.91
C TYR A 542 5.63 3.85 24.49
N PRO A 543 6.58 4.79 24.30
CA PRO A 543 7.21 5.04 23.01
C PRO A 543 7.91 3.78 22.48
N SER A 544 7.67 3.44 21.22
CA SER A 544 8.31 2.29 20.59
C SER A 544 9.79 2.54 20.32
N ALA A 545 10.65 1.55 20.62
CA ALA A 545 12.06 1.57 20.21
C ALA A 545 12.21 1.67 18.69
N ALA A 546 11.13 1.31 17.97
CA ALA A 546 10.96 1.54 16.56
C ALA A 546 11.40 2.95 16.10
N TYR A 547 11.08 3.97 16.89
CA TYR A 547 11.30 5.35 16.51
C TYR A 547 12.77 5.78 16.53
N ILE A 548 13.67 4.95 17.06
CA ILE A 548 15.11 5.23 17.17
C ILE A 548 16.00 4.17 16.51
N GLU A 549 15.42 3.10 15.97
CA GLU A 549 16.16 1.97 15.40
C GLU A 549 16.55 2.18 13.93
N SER A 550 17.78 1.79 13.57
CA SER A 550 18.19 1.66 12.17
C SER A 550 17.49 0.48 11.46
N GLY A 551 16.85 -0.41 12.24
CA GLY A 551 16.33 -1.74 11.92
C GLY A 551 14.85 -1.87 11.57
N PHE A 552 14.18 -0.81 11.08
CA PHE A 552 13.06 -0.97 10.11
C PHE A 552 13.55 -1.49 8.76
N VAL A 553 14.52 -2.41 8.84
CA VAL A 553 15.28 -3.08 7.80
C VAL A 553 15.03 -4.57 8.01
N TYR A 554 14.59 -5.19 6.93
CA TYR A 554 13.89 -6.47 6.87
C TYR A 554 14.79 -7.71 7.13
N ASP A 555 14.30 -8.68 7.91
CA ASP A 555 14.94 -9.99 8.22
C ASP A 555 14.07 -11.17 7.70
N PRO A 556 14.56 -11.94 6.71
CA PRO A 556 13.80 -13.01 6.05
C PRO A 556 13.69 -14.31 6.85
N THR A 557 14.37 -14.47 7.99
CA THR A 557 14.41 -15.73 8.75
C THR A 557 13.26 -15.90 9.74
N ARG A 558 12.40 -14.88 9.90
CA ARG A 558 11.47 -14.74 11.03
C ARG A 558 9.97 -14.75 10.68
N ASP A 559 9.59 -15.13 9.45
CA ASP A 559 8.20 -15.03 9.00
C ASP A 559 7.41 -16.34 9.06
N ILE A 560 6.08 -16.22 9.01
CA ILE A 560 5.10 -17.23 9.32
C ILE A 560 4.29 -17.71 8.09
N PRO A 561 3.66 -18.89 8.19
CA PRO A 561 2.92 -19.51 7.10
C PRO A 561 1.71 -18.70 6.62
N TRP A 562 1.31 -19.02 5.39
CA TRP A 562 0.62 -18.12 4.48
C TRP A 562 -0.91 -18.15 4.55
N ASP A 563 -1.50 -19.23 5.04
CA ASP A 563 -2.93 -19.55 4.92
C ASP A 563 -3.86 -18.58 5.69
N LYS A 564 -3.26 -17.55 6.29
CA LYS A 564 -3.84 -16.74 7.36
C LYS A 564 -3.68 -15.23 7.16
N LYS A 565 -3.35 -14.75 5.95
CA LYS A 565 -3.11 -13.32 5.71
C LYS A 565 -4.15 -12.72 4.73
N SER A 566 -4.97 -11.77 5.22
CA SER A 566 -5.88 -10.92 4.41
C SER A 566 -6.07 -9.59 5.13
N PHE A 567 -5.50 -8.49 4.62
CA PHE A 567 -5.28 -7.29 5.43
C PHE A 567 -5.63 -5.96 4.73
N HIS A 568 -5.89 -4.95 5.55
CA HIS A 568 -6.24 -3.56 5.22
C HIS A 568 -5.33 -2.92 4.16
N ARG A 569 -4.06 -3.33 4.09
CA ARG A 569 -3.11 -2.86 3.06
C ARG A 569 -3.55 -3.23 1.65
N GLN A 570 -4.05 -4.45 1.46
CA GLN A 570 -4.56 -4.93 0.18
C GLN A 570 -5.82 -4.15 -0.23
N ARG A 571 -6.69 -3.79 0.72
CA ARG A 571 -7.85 -2.93 0.45
C ARG A 571 -7.42 -1.54 -0.04
N PHE A 572 -6.41 -0.95 0.60
CA PHE A 572 -5.87 0.35 0.21
C PHE A 572 -5.23 0.31 -1.18
N VAL A 573 -4.35 -0.65 -1.45
CA VAL A 573 -3.71 -0.79 -2.77
C VAL A 573 -4.74 -1.09 -3.85
N SER A 574 -5.76 -1.89 -3.55
CA SER A 574 -6.85 -2.20 -4.48
C SER A 574 -7.69 -0.96 -4.85
N LEU A 575 -7.98 -0.10 -3.88
CA LEU A 575 -8.62 1.20 -4.13
C LEU A 575 -7.70 2.09 -4.97
N ALA A 576 -6.46 2.29 -4.55
CA ALA A 576 -5.48 3.16 -5.22
C ALA A 576 -5.22 2.76 -6.69
N GLN A 577 -5.21 1.46 -6.98
CA GLN A 577 -5.02 0.91 -8.32
C GLN A 577 -6.33 0.73 -9.11
N ASN A 578 -7.48 1.13 -8.54
CA ASN A 578 -8.82 1.00 -9.12
C ASN A 578 -9.20 -0.45 -9.55
N LEU A 579 -8.69 -1.48 -8.86
CA LEU A 579 -8.79 -2.88 -9.35
C LEU A 579 -10.21 -3.47 -9.32
N ASN A 580 -11.09 -2.91 -8.48
CA ASN A 580 -12.46 -3.41 -8.31
C ASN A 580 -13.51 -2.56 -9.03
N HIS A 581 -13.13 -1.45 -9.68
CA HIS A 581 -14.03 -0.49 -10.35
C HIS A 581 -15.29 -0.13 -9.54
N LYS A 582 -15.13 0.09 -8.23
CA LYS A 582 -16.24 0.42 -7.34
C LYS A 582 -16.68 1.87 -7.56
N PRO A 583 -17.98 2.19 -7.38
CA PRO A 583 -18.40 3.59 -7.34
C PRO A 583 -17.78 4.30 -6.14
N HIS A 584 -17.35 5.53 -6.37
CA HIS A 584 -16.78 6.45 -5.38
C HIS A 584 -17.70 7.64 -5.21
N THR A 585 -17.79 8.15 -3.98
CA THR A 585 -18.65 9.28 -3.65
C THR A 585 -17.82 10.56 -3.64
N TYR A 586 -18.30 11.59 -4.34
CA TYR A 586 -17.70 12.91 -4.42
C TYR A 586 -18.70 13.99 -4.02
N LEU A 587 -18.21 15.14 -3.57
CA LEU A 587 -19.05 16.29 -3.26
C LEU A 587 -19.22 17.19 -4.49
N HIS A 588 -20.43 17.71 -4.65
CA HIS A 588 -20.81 18.57 -5.76
C HIS A 588 -21.65 19.75 -5.26
N SER A 589 -21.57 20.86 -5.99
CA SER A 589 -22.48 21.97 -5.81
C SER A 589 -23.76 21.72 -6.62
N LEU A 590 -24.91 21.93 -5.99
CA LEU A 590 -26.22 21.93 -6.61
C LEU A 590 -26.48 23.27 -7.29
N GLY A 591 -27.30 23.27 -8.34
CA GLY A 591 -27.69 24.49 -9.04
C GLY A 591 -28.42 25.53 -8.17
N ASN A 592 -28.94 25.11 -7.00
CA ASN A 592 -29.55 25.99 -5.99
C ASN A 592 -28.56 26.51 -4.93
N GLY A 593 -27.25 26.22 -5.07
CA GLY A 593 -26.23 26.62 -4.11
C GLY A 593 -26.10 25.71 -2.87
N GLY A 594 -26.68 24.51 -2.85
CA GLY A 594 -26.41 23.50 -1.82
C GLY A 594 -25.22 22.60 -2.14
N ILE A 595 -24.65 21.92 -1.14
CA ILE A 595 -23.67 20.85 -1.35
C ILE A 595 -24.38 19.50 -1.26
N THR A 596 -24.10 18.59 -2.20
CA THR A 596 -24.60 17.21 -2.18
C THR A 596 -23.47 16.22 -2.45
N ALA A 597 -23.63 14.99 -1.98
CA ALA A 597 -22.80 13.87 -2.40
C ALA A 597 -23.40 13.21 -3.65
N ALA A 598 -22.55 12.78 -4.58
CA ALA A 598 -22.93 11.98 -5.75
C ALA A 598 -21.93 10.84 -5.97
N THR A 599 -22.42 9.71 -6.47
CA THR A 599 -21.58 8.55 -6.78
C THR A 599 -21.12 8.57 -8.24
N SER A 600 -19.87 8.16 -8.47
CA SER A 600 -19.26 8.06 -9.79
C SER A 600 -18.38 6.82 -9.86
N SER A 601 -18.40 6.09 -10.96
CA SER A 601 -17.47 4.97 -11.21
C SER A 601 -16.04 5.46 -11.51
N PHE A 602 -15.84 6.76 -11.69
CA PHE A 602 -14.56 7.35 -12.01
C PHE A 602 -13.68 7.49 -10.75
N LEU A 603 -12.44 7.02 -10.85
CA LEU A 603 -11.37 7.29 -9.91
C LEU A 603 -10.17 7.83 -10.66
N ASN A 604 -9.66 8.99 -10.24
CA ASN A 604 -8.39 9.50 -10.76
C ASN A 604 -7.22 8.75 -10.10
N SER A 605 -6.89 7.57 -10.62
CA SER A 605 -5.79 6.71 -10.12
C SER A 605 -4.43 7.43 -10.12
N ARG A 606 -4.25 8.47 -10.95
CA ARG A 606 -3.02 9.27 -11.06
C ARG A 606 -2.72 10.08 -9.80
N LEU A 607 -3.71 10.28 -8.92
CA LEU A 607 -3.51 10.87 -7.60
C LEU A 607 -2.84 9.89 -6.62
N PHE A 608 -2.68 8.62 -6.99
CA PHE A 608 -2.20 7.54 -6.14
C PHE A 608 -0.94 6.88 -6.74
N SER A 609 0.21 7.06 -6.09
CA SER A 609 1.43 6.29 -6.40
C SER A 609 1.68 5.22 -5.33
N ILE A 610 0.81 4.20 -5.29
CA ILE A 610 0.80 3.17 -4.26
C ILE A 610 0.89 1.78 -4.89
N PHE A 611 1.93 1.04 -4.52
CA PHE A 611 2.23 -0.27 -5.08
C PHE A 611 2.82 -1.18 -4.01
N PHE A 612 2.54 -2.47 -4.12
CA PHE A 612 3.36 -3.46 -3.43
C PHE A 612 4.71 -3.55 -4.14
N THR A 613 5.81 -3.52 -3.37
CA THR A 613 7.15 -3.74 -3.91
C THR A 613 7.46 -5.22 -4.06
N ARG A 614 6.95 -6.02 -3.14
CA ARG A 614 7.08 -7.47 -3.17
C ARG A 614 5.97 -8.11 -2.35
N PHE A 615 5.45 -9.21 -2.86
CA PHE A 615 4.70 -10.16 -2.04
C PHE A 615 5.71 -11.12 -1.46
N GLN A 616 5.91 -11.01 -0.16
CA GLN A 616 6.76 -11.91 0.59
C GLN A 616 5.87 -12.69 1.53
N PHE A 617 6.32 -13.91 1.86
CA PHE A 617 5.67 -14.78 2.84
C PHE A 617 4.34 -15.34 2.39
N CYS A 618 4.30 -15.72 1.10
CA CYS A 618 3.23 -16.49 0.49
C CYS A 618 3.52 -17.93 0.15
N SER A 619 2.46 -18.74 0.11
CA SER A 619 2.45 -19.95 -0.72
C SER A 619 2.66 -19.56 -2.19
N GLY A 620 3.29 -20.45 -2.95
CA GLY A 620 3.54 -20.18 -4.38
C GLY A 620 2.26 -19.85 -5.14
N THR A 621 1.15 -20.54 -4.85
CA THR A 621 -0.15 -20.35 -5.50
C THR A 621 -0.73 -18.97 -5.28
N THR A 622 -0.67 -18.48 -4.06
CA THR A 622 -1.34 -17.23 -3.75
C THR A 622 -0.38 -16.04 -3.86
N CYS A 623 0.94 -16.22 -3.73
CA CYS A 623 1.91 -15.21 -4.22
C CYS A 623 1.73 -15.00 -5.72
N ARG A 624 1.43 -16.06 -6.47
CA ARG A 624 1.02 -15.92 -7.87
C ARG A 624 -0.30 -15.17 -7.94
N ALA A 625 -1.34 -15.59 -7.23
CA ALA A 625 -2.63 -14.89 -7.25
C ALA A 625 -2.53 -13.39 -6.91
N GLN A 626 -1.71 -13.01 -5.91
CA GLN A 626 -1.47 -11.60 -5.58
C GLN A 626 -0.64 -10.88 -6.65
N ARG A 627 0.37 -11.52 -7.24
CA ARG A 627 1.12 -10.95 -8.38
C ARG A 627 0.27 -10.79 -9.63
N SER A 628 -0.70 -11.68 -9.85
CA SER A 628 -1.65 -11.57 -10.95
C SER A 628 -2.74 -10.52 -10.67
N PHE A 629 -3.14 -10.33 -9.41
CA PHE A 629 -4.18 -9.38 -9.05
C PHE A 629 -3.67 -7.94 -8.89
N PHE A 630 -2.52 -7.73 -8.25
CA PHE A 630 -1.98 -6.41 -7.94
C PHE A 630 -0.82 -6.04 -8.86
N ARG A 631 -0.77 -4.76 -9.26
CA ARG A 631 0.40 -4.22 -9.95
C ARG A 631 1.51 -3.97 -8.92
N THR A 632 2.70 -4.48 -9.21
CA THR A 632 3.87 -4.32 -8.33
C THR A 632 4.92 -3.40 -8.96
N LYS A 633 5.76 -2.80 -8.11
CA LYS A 633 6.94 -2.04 -8.55
C LYS A 633 8.21 -2.61 -7.94
N SER A 634 9.35 -2.26 -8.51
CA SER A 634 10.64 -2.57 -7.88
C SER A 634 10.78 -1.88 -6.52
N TYR A 635 11.70 -2.38 -5.68
CA TYR A 635 11.96 -1.81 -4.37
C TYR A 635 12.28 -0.31 -4.50
N ALA A 636 11.57 0.50 -3.73
CA ALA A 636 11.78 1.94 -3.63
C ALA A 636 12.63 2.25 -2.39
N ASP A 637 13.44 3.30 -2.48
CA ASP A 637 14.18 3.80 -1.33
C ASP A 637 13.21 4.16 -0.18
N LYS A 638 13.66 3.97 1.07
CA LYS A 638 12.86 4.26 2.27
C LYS A 638 12.44 5.73 2.38
N ASP A 639 13.06 6.64 1.63
CA ASP A 639 12.81 8.07 1.56
C ASP A 639 12.02 8.48 0.30
N GLU A 640 11.74 7.56 -0.63
CA GLU A 640 11.07 7.88 -1.91
C GLU A 640 9.73 8.59 -1.71
N ALA A 641 9.01 8.25 -0.63
CA ALA A 641 7.74 8.86 -0.26
C ALA A 641 7.82 10.39 -0.06
N PHE A 642 8.98 10.95 0.31
CA PHE A 642 9.15 12.38 0.56
C PHE A 642 9.12 13.24 -0.70
N ARG A 643 9.15 12.62 -1.89
CA ARG A 643 8.93 13.31 -3.16
C ARG A 643 7.46 13.68 -3.37
N SER A 644 6.56 13.12 -2.57
CA SER A 644 5.11 13.38 -2.64
C SER A 644 4.68 14.47 -1.67
N ARG A 645 3.68 15.27 -2.08
CA ARG A 645 3.05 16.28 -1.19
C ARG A 645 2.22 15.64 -0.08
N LEU A 646 1.62 14.49 -0.38
CA LEU A 646 0.77 13.70 0.52
C LEU A 646 1.40 12.33 0.70
N VAL A 647 1.51 11.86 1.94
CA VAL A 647 2.08 10.55 2.27
C VAL A 647 1.15 9.76 3.18
N PHE A 648 0.98 8.46 2.92
CA PHE A 648 0.03 7.63 3.66
C PHE A 648 0.74 6.73 4.69
N ASP A 649 0.34 6.87 5.95
CA ASP A 649 0.72 6.03 7.07
C ASP A 649 -0.41 5.06 7.41
N LEU A 650 -0.04 3.79 7.61
CA LEU A 650 -0.99 2.74 7.93
C LEU A 650 -0.34 1.69 8.84
N ASP A 651 -1.13 1.13 9.72
CA ASP A 651 -0.68 0.13 10.68
C ASP A 651 -0.20 -1.16 9.99
N GLY A 652 0.58 -1.95 10.72
CA GLY A 652 1.05 -3.29 10.33
C GLY A 652 0.41 -4.38 11.17
N ASN A 653 1.23 -5.29 11.69
CA ASN A 653 0.81 -6.20 12.77
C ASN A 653 0.58 -5.40 14.07
N GLY A 654 1.33 -4.32 14.25
CA GLY A 654 1.17 -3.31 15.29
C GLY A 654 1.31 -1.90 14.70
N ILE A 655 1.87 -0.98 15.49
CA ILE A 655 2.08 0.42 15.11
C ILE A 655 2.99 0.59 13.88
N SER A 656 2.85 1.70 13.16
CA SER A 656 3.72 2.04 12.02
C SER A 656 4.99 2.78 12.47
N GLY A 657 6.13 2.07 12.49
CA GLY A 657 7.43 2.69 12.77
C GLY A 657 7.86 3.77 11.75
N ARG A 658 7.18 3.89 10.61
CA ARG A 658 7.45 4.94 9.60
C ARG A 658 6.85 6.29 9.99
N TYR A 659 5.87 6.32 10.88
CA TYR A 659 5.00 7.48 11.09
C TYR A 659 5.79 8.76 11.43
N TYR A 660 6.75 8.68 12.35
CA TYR A 660 7.50 9.87 12.79
C TYR A 660 8.39 10.45 11.71
N LYS A 661 8.96 9.59 10.88
CA LYS A 661 9.77 10.01 9.75
C LYS A 661 8.92 10.69 8.67
N LEU A 662 7.69 10.23 8.47
CA LEU A 662 6.72 10.87 7.57
C LEU A 662 6.26 12.22 8.14
N LEU A 663 5.95 12.28 9.44
CA LEU A 663 5.51 13.51 10.10
C LEU A 663 6.61 14.59 10.15
N ALA A 664 7.87 14.19 10.29
CA ALA A 664 9.02 15.10 10.25
C ALA A 664 9.38 15.59 8.83
N SER A 665 8.73 15.08 7.79
CA SER A 665 8.98 15.47 6.40
C SER A 665 8.24 16.77 6.03
N ASN A 666 8.41 17.26 4.80
CA ASN A 666 7.62 18.40 4.28
C ASN A 666 6.29 17.96 3.63
N SER A 667 5.86 16.72 3.87
CA SER A 667 4.64 16.15 3.29
C SER A 667 3.50 16.16 4.31
N ALA A 668 2.26 16.36 3.85
CA ALA A 668 1.09 16.16 4.70
C ALA A 668 0.82 14.66 4.87
N VAL A 669 0.77 14.19 6.12
CA VAL A 669 0.53 12.79 6.42
C VAL A 669 -0.97 12.50 6.43
N LEU A 670 -1.40 11.46 5.72
CA LEU A 670 -2.69 10.80 5.89
C LEU A 670 -2.47 9.58 6.78
N LYS A 671 -3.15 9.46 7.92
CA LYS A 671 -2.98 8.34 8.86
C LYS A 671 -4.27 7.53 8.98
N GLN A 672 -4.17 6.23 8.76
CA GLN A 672 -5.21 5.26 9.07
C GLN A 672 -4.72 4.34 10.19
N THR A 673 -5.40 4.35 11.34
CA THR A 673 -5.00 3.54 12.50
C THR A 673 -6.18 3.10 13.36
N LEU A 674 -6.04 1.95 14.04
CA LEU A 674 -6.91 1.51 15.15
C LEU A 674 -6.15 1.35 16.47
N LEU A 675 -4.89 1.77 16.52
CA LEU A 675 -4.04 1.63 17.69
C LEU A 675 -3.90 2.99 18.35
N ARG A 676 -4.21 3.03 19.65
CA ARG A 676 -3.79 4.14 20.50
C ARG A 676 -2.29 4.05 20.71
N GLU A 677 -1.61 5.19 20.70
CA GLU A 677 -0.17 5.32 20.95
C GLU A 677 0.10 6.42 21.97
N TRP A 678 1.30 6.44 22.57
CA TRP A 678 1.69 7.42 23.59
C TRP A 678 1.57 8.90 23.15
N HIS A 679 1.57 9.14 21.83
CA HIS A 679 1.56 10.47 21.24
C HIS A 679 0.16 11.00 20.95
N ASP A 680 -0.91 10.25 21.21
CA ASP A 680 -2.27 10.68 20.89
C ASP A 680 -2.73 11.86 21.76
N ASP A 681 -2.16 12.03 22.96
CA ASP A 681 -2.38 13.23 23.79
C ASP A 681 -1.64 14.48 23.25
N ARG A 682 -0.81 14.31 22.21
CA ARG A 682 0.06 15.36 21.63
C ARG A 682 -0.29 15.65 20.18
N LEU A 683 -0.71 14.66 19.42
CA LEU A 683 -1.01 14.80 17.99
C LEU A 683 -2.51 14.94 17.75
N VAL A 684 -2.92 16.16 17.38
CA VAL A 684 -4.31 16.45 17.00
C VAL A 684 -4.56 16.15 15.51
N PRO A 685 -5.54 15.28 15.18
CA PRO A 685 -5.99 15.07 13.81
C PRO A 685 -6.54 16.36 13.19
N TRP A 686 -6.40 16.51 11.88
CA TRP A 686 -6.70 17.72 11.09
C TRP A 686 -5.78 18.92 11.34
N VAL A 687 -4.96 18.91 12.39
CA VAL A 687 -3.90 19.91 12.62
C VAL A 687 -2.57 19.38 12.12
N HIS A 688 -2.13 18.22 12.62
CA HIS A 688 -0.81 17.66 12.32
C HIS A 688 -0.82 16.58 11.23
N TYR A 689 -1.98 15.98 10.97
CA TYR A 689 -2.17 14.95 9.95
C TYR A 689 -3.65 14.84 9.56
N PHE A 690 -3.95 14.29 8.39
CA PHE A 690 -5.32 13.97 7.97
C PHE A 690 -5.69 12.56 8.45
N PRO A 691 -6.67 12.37 9.35
CA PRO A 691 -7.14 11.04 9.71
C PRO A 691 -7.97 10.45 8.55
N VAL A 692 -7.76 9.16 8.28
CA VAL A 692 -8.51 8.40 7.26
C VAL A 692 -9.23 7.24 7.95
N SER A 693 -10.52 7.09 7.66
CA SER A 693 -11.37 6.03 8.19
C SER A 693 -10.88 4.64 7.74
N ILE A 694 -11.22 3.59 8.48
CA ILE A 694 -10.89 2.20 8.10
C ILE A 694 -11.59 1.78 6.81
N GLY A 695 -12.75 2.37 6.52
CA GLY A 695 -13.52 2.12 5.31
C GLY A 695 -12.89 2.73 4.06
N MET A 696 -12.28 3.92 4.19
CA MET A 696 -11.67 4.73 3.11
C MET A 696 -12.66 5.25 2.06
N GLU A 697 -13.96 5.27 2.36
CA GLU A 697 -14.98 5.75 1.41
C GLU A 697 -14.84 7.25 1.12
N GLU A 698 -14.32 8.02 2.09
CA GLU A 698 -14.04 9.45 1.93
C GLU A 698 -12.71 9.74 1.22
N LEU A 699 -11.83 8.75 1.07
CA LEU A 699 -10.47 8.96 0.56
C LEU A 699 -10.45 9.51 -0.89
N PRO A 700 -11.28 9.05 -1.85
CA PRO A 700 -11.33 9.64 -3.19
C PRO A 700 -11.68 11.13 -3.17
N GLU A 701 -12.69 11.54 -2.40
CA GLU A 701 -13.07 12.94 -2.23
C GLU A 701 -11.96 13.74 -1.55
N LEU A 702 -11.38 13.22 -0.47
CA LEU A 702 -10.28 13.85 0.25
C LEU A 702 -9.09 14.12 -0.69
N MET A 703 -8.69 13.13 -1.49
CA MET A 703 -7.59 13.27 -2.44
C MET A 703 -7.92 14.25 -3.56
N MET A 704 -9.14 14.20 -4.11
CA MET A 704 -9.59 15.15 -5.13
C MET A 704 -9.57 16.59 -4.59
N TYR A 705 -10.13 16.82 -3.39
CA TYR A 705 -10.14 18.14 -2.76
C TYR A 705 -8.72 18.66 -2.51
N LEU A 706 -7.85 17.87 -1.85
CA LEU A 706 -6.51 18.30 -1.43
C LEU A 706 -5.54 18.52 -2.61
N THR A 707 -5.74 17.86 -3.74
CA THR A 707 -4.82 17.95 -4.89
C THR A 707 -5.32 18.88 -5.99
N SER A 708 -6.62 18.88 -6.26
CA SER A 708 -7.21 19.55 -7.44
C SER A 708 -7.73 20.96 -7.15
N THR A 709 -8.03 21.31 -5.89
CA THR A 709 -8.55 22.63 -5.51
C THR A 709 -7.45 23.55 -4.96
N GLY A 710 -7.63 24.87 -5.12
CA GLY A 710 -6.70 25.87 -4.56
C GLY A 710 -6.67 25.85 -3.02
N GLU A 711 -7.85 25.85 -2.42
CA GLU A 711 -8.04 25.76 -0.96
C GLU A 711 -7.46 24.46 -0.40
N GLY A 712 -7.81 23.31 -0.98
CA GLY A 712 -7.32 22.00 -0.52
C GLY A 712 -5.79 21.87 -0.60
N ARG A 713 -5.15 22.42 -1.64
CA ARG A 713 -3.67 22.45 -1.72
C ARG A 713 -3.05 23.31 -0.62
N GLN A 714 -3.66 24.45 -0.29
CA GLN A 714 -3.23 25.28 0.82
C GLN A 714 -3.38 24.56 2.16
N LYS A 715 -4.52 23.88 2.36
CA LYS A 715 -4.79 23.07 3.56
C LYS A 715 -3.82 21.89 3.70
N ALA A 716 -3.51 21.19 2.61
CA ALA A 716 -2.50 20.13 2.60
C ALA A 716 -1.11 20.65 3.04
N ARG A 717 -0.72 21.81 2.51
CA ARG A 717 0.54 22.47 2.90
C ARG A 717 0.53 22.87 4.38
N GLU A 718 -0.55 23.49 4.85
CA GLU A 718 -0.73 23.91 6.24
C GLU A 718 -0.55 22.72 7.21
N VAL A 719 -1.20 21.59 6.95
CA VAL A 719 -1.07 20.37 7.78
C VAL A 719 0.34 19.79 7.74
N GLY A 720 0.97 19.76 6.56
CA GLY A 720 2.36 19.27 6.44
C GLY A 720 3.36 20.14 7.22
N GLU A 721 3.22 21.47 7.13
CA GLU A 721 4.06 22.42 7.88
C GLU A 721 3.81 22.33 9.39
N GLN A 722 2.54 22.28 9.82
CA GLN A 722 2.17 22.14 11.24
C GLN A 722 2.62 20.81 11.83
N GLY A 723 2.41 19.69 11.13
CA GLY A 723 2.86 18.36 11.56
C GLY A 723 4.36 18.30 11.79
N LYS A 724 5.14 18.85 10.85
CA LYS A 724 6.60 18.93 10.95
C LYS A 724 7.05 19.84 12.09
N GLU A 725 6.49 21.04 12.17
CA GLU A 725 6.84 22.01 13.22
C GLU A 725 6.54 21.43 14.62
N TRP A 726 5.38 20.81 14.77
CA TRP A 726 4.96 20.22 16.03
C TRP A 726 5.76 18.98 16.40
N TRP A 727 6.16 18.14 15.44
CA TRP A 727 7.10 17.05 15.69
C TRP A 727 8.39 17.55 16.33
N GLY A 728 8.94 18.67 15.85
CA GLY A 728 10.11 19.33 16.42
C GLY A 728 9.90 19.99 17.80
N LYS A 729 8.67 20.00 18.31
CA LYS A 729 8.30 20.63 19.59
C LYS A 729 7.80 19.63 20.64
N ALA A 730 7.11 18.57 20.23
CA ALA A 730 6.40 17.68 21.14
C ALA A 730 6.72 16.18 20.98
N LEU A 731 7.53 15.78 20.00
CA LEU A 731 7.86 14.36 19.72
C LEU A 731 9.37 14.07 19.66
N ARG A 732 10.20 14.96 20.21
CA ARG A 732 11.65 14.76 20.27
C ARG A 732 11.98 13.68 21.28
N GLU A 733 13.21 13.18 21.25
CA GLU A 733 13.70 12.21 22.26
C GLU A 733 13.53 12.72 23.70
N ARG A 734 13.72 14.02 23.93
CA ARG A 734 13.45 14.64 25.23
C ARG A 734 11.96 14.68 25.62
N ASP A 735 11.05 14.79 24.66
CA ASP A 735 9.62 14.76 24.94
C ASP A 735 9.15 13.32 25.21
N MET A 736 9.77 12.33 24.56
CA MET A 736 9.64 10.92 24.96
C MET A 736 10.14 10.71 26.39
N GLY A 737 11.26 11.33 26.76
CA GLY A 737 11.80 11.33 28.13
C GLY A 737 10.82 11.95 29.13
N VAL A 738 10.18 13.09 28.80
CA VAL A 738 9.15 13.72 29.63
C VAL A 738 7.95 12.79 29.86
N TYR A 739 7.51 12.09 28.80
CA TYR A 739 6.43 11.11 28.90
C TYR A 739 6.82 9.89 29.72
N LEU A 740 7.97 9.29 29.44
CA LEU A 740 8.45 8.11 30.14
C LEU A 740 8.78 8.39 31.62
N TYR A 741 9.32 9.56 31.95
CA TYR A 741 9.48 9.98 33.33
C TYR A 741 8.10 10.05 34.02
N ARG A 742 7.11 10.71 33.40
CA ARG A 742 5.75 10.74 33.97
C ARG A 742 5.18 9.34 34.14
N LEU A 743 5.34 8.49 33.14
CA LEU A 743 4.86 7.11 33.17
C LEU A 743 5.51 6.34 34.32
N LEU A 744 6.82 6.45 34.50
CA LEU A 744 7.54 5.76 35.58
C LEU A 744 7.16 6.28 36.96
N LEU A 745 6.81 7.55 37.12
CA LEU A 745 6.22 8.04 38.38
C LEU A 745 4.90 7.33 38.70
N GLU A 746 4.03 7.20 37.69
CA GLU A 746 2.73 6.54 37.87
C GLU A 746 2.88 5.03 38.12
N VAL A 747 3.78 4.36 37.39
CA VAL A 747 4.10 2.93 37.56
C VAL A 747 4.82 2.67 38.88
N GLY A 748 5.72 3.55 39.31
CA GLY A 748 6.41 3.47 40.59
C GLY A 748 5.45 3.63 41.76
N ARG A 749 4.50 4.57 41.66
CA ARG A 749 3.43 4.76 42.65
C ARG A 749 2.54 3.52 42.83
N LEU A 750 2.41 2.66 41.83
CA LEU A 750 1.70 1.38 41.98
C LEU A 750 2.44 0.40 42.91
N GLN A 751 3.77 0.52 43.06
CA GLN A 751 4.63 -0.48 43.70
C GLN A 751 5.10 -0.06 45.10
N GLU A 752 4.74 1.13 45.58
CA GLU A 752 5.22 1.68 46.85
C GLU A 752 4.94 0.74 48.04
N ARG A 753 5.99 0.48 48.83
CA ARG A 753 5.91 -0.33 50.05
C ARG A 753 5.00 0.36 51.06
N GLY A 754 3.92 -0.31 51.45
CA GLY A 754 2.93 0.19 52.41
C GLY A 754 1.67 0.81 51.79
N ARG A 755 1.58 0.93 50.45
CA ARG A 755 0.34 1.32 49.78
C ARG A 755 -0.78 0.31 50.08
N ARG A 756 -1.85 0.77 50.73
CA ARG A 756 -3.07 -0.02 50.97
C ARG A 756 -4.03 0.11 49.80
N ARG A 757 -4.95 -0.85 49.66
CA ARG A 757 -5.97 -0.85 48.61
C ARG A 757 -6.77 0.47 48.65
N GLY A 758 -6.89 1.16 47.51
CA GLY A 758 -7.71 2.36 47.37
C GLY A 758 -7.08 3.69 47.81
N GLU A 759 -5.81 3.71 48.26
CA GLU A 759 -5.12 4.96 48.64
C GLU A 759 -4.17 5.44 47.52
N PRO A 760 -4.42 6.59 46.88
CA PRO A 760 -3.37 7.38 46.26
C PRO A 760 -2.66 8.18 47.37
N LYS A 761 -1.43 7.80 47.75
CA LYS A 761 -0.70 8.53 48.80
C LYS A 761 -0.32 9.95 48.34
N GLU A 762 -0.50 10.92 49.23
CA GLU A 762 -0.20 12.34 49.04
C GLU A 762 1.31 12.64 49.09
N GLU A 763 1.75 13.75 48.46
CA GLU A 763 3.08 14.34 48.68
C GLU A 763 3.24 14.67 50.18
N GLY A 764 3.95 13.83 50.90
CA GLY A 764 4.37 14.12 52.27
C GLY A 764 5.36 15.27 52.26
N VAL A 765 5.05 16.33 53.00
CA VAL A 765 6.02 17.35 53.41
C VAL A 765 7.25 16.62 53.96
N VAL A 766 8.40 16.82 53.34
CA VAL A 766 9.69 16.32 53.83
C VAL A 766 9.90 16.96 55.20
N GLY A 767 9.61 16.20 56.25
CA GLY A 767 9.97 16.56 57.61
C GLY A 767 11.49 16.51 57.72
N GLY A 768 12.09 17.66 58.03
CA GLY A 768 13.48 17.72 58.43
C GLY A 768 13.71 16.85 59.68
N GLY A 769 14.73 16.01 59.59
CA GLY A 769 15.28 15.19 60.67
C GLY A 769 16.69 14.79 60.29
#